data_AF-A0A0F9H536-F1
#
_entry.id   AF-A0A0F9H536-F1
#
_cell.length_a   1.000
_cell.length_b   1.000
_cell.length_c   1.000
_cell.angle_alpha   90.00
_cell.angle_beta   90.00
_cell.angle_gamma   90.00
#
_symmetry.space_group_name_H-M   'P 1'
#
loop_
_entity.id
_entity.type
_entity.pdbx_description
1 polymer ?
#
loop_
_entity_poly.entity_id
_entity_poly.type
_entity_poly.pdbx_seq_one_letter_code
_entity_poly.pdbx_strand_id
1 'polypeptide(L)'
;IADILERHHDELVAICIKEAGKVAQDGIDEVREAVDFCRYYAARAEELSEDERFEARGVILCISPWNFPLAIFLGQVAAAIVTGNTVIAKPAEQTSYIALRTIELMLSVGLPEHVVQPVIARGSEVGKTIVPDERIQAVMFTGSTETGTLISQTLAARNDIQVPLIAETGGQNCMIVDSTALPEQVVDDVISSGFQSAGQRCSALRVLFLQEDIADGVIEMLKGALKELHVGDPSLLSTDIGPVIDEKALKNLNEHVEYLKGNATLHYECDIPDNSENGAYFFAPRLYEIKDLSVLKREVFGPCVHIIRFKGSELDNVIDQINNTGFGLTMGIHSRIEERCEYLAKMSRAGNVYVNRNMIGAIVGVQPFGGRGLSGTGPKAGGPNYLTRLVKEKASPENVQMTNLTPDELDTHHYSGAAEQVEKLMANSMRDEKIWRATPLNDRVSAVRQLLAKVATVDIIDELADDLALTLADARAQLNRLEKHMRKFTTLPGPTGESNTLHLEARGCVVCYADKSTSFNFWAISIITALAAGNTVITVASELFYDEAVAFKDKFISTGIAEGVFQVARPNQLQAILAHPHLAGAVVAARSSRLGYFSQQLAQRKGAILPVISAEYYDTLIKRLLTEKTISIDTTASGGNTSLMTLVEDDE
;
A
#
# COMPACT_ATOMS: atom_id res chain seq x y z
N ILE A 1 -6.16 27.00 -0.94
CA ILE A 1 -6.08 26.22 0.34
C ILE A 1 -4.63 26.15 0.82
N ALA A 2 -3.68 25.64 0.04
CA ALA A 2 -2.26 25.63 0.40
C ALA A 2 -1.76 26.98 0.99
N ASP A 3 -1.95 28.09 0.27
CA ASP A 3 -1.43 29.39 0.69
C ASP A 3 -2.09 29.97 1.97
N ILE A 4 -3.30 29.54 2.33
CA ILE A 4 -3.89 29.95 3.63
C ILE A 4 -3.28 29.15 4.78
N LEU A 5 -2.91 27.88 4.55
CA LEU A 5 -2.19 27.11 5.57
C LEU A 5 -0.80 27.68 5.82
N GLU A 6 -0.07 28.07 4.77
CA GLU A 6 1.25 28.71 4.92
C GLU A 6 1.15 30.04 5.69
N ARG A 7 0.12 30.85 5.43
CA ARG A 7 -0.12 32.09 6.18
C ARG A 7 -0.44 31.86 7.66
N HIS A 8 -0.99 30.69 7.99
CA HIS A 8 -1.33 30.27 9.35
C HIS A 8 -0.36 29.21 9.88
N HIS A 9 0.86 29.13 9.32
CA HIS A 9 1.84 28.08 9.64
C HIS A 9 2.07 27.93 11.15
N ASP A 10 2.47 29.02 11.82
CA ASP A 10 2.80 29.01 13.24
C ASP A 10 1.60 28.60 14.12
N GLU A 11 0.39 29.03 13.74
CA GLU A 11 -0.85 28.65 14.43
C GLU A 11 -1.09 27.13 14.32
N LEU A 12 -0.98 26.59 13.11
CA LEU A 12 -1.21 25.16 12.86
C LEU A 12 -0.15 24.29 13.56
N VAL A 13 1.12 24.71 13.55
CA VAL A 13 2.20 24.04 14.30
C VAL A 13 1.89 24.04 15.79
N ALA A 14 1.45 25.18 16.35
CA ALA A 14 1.08 25.26 17.76
C ALA A 14 -0.08 24.32 18.12
N ILE A 15 -1.08 24.17 17.23
CA ILE A 15 -2.17 23.21 17.44
C ILE A 15 -1.65 21.76 17.37
N CYS A 16 -0.79 21.41 16.39
CA CYS A 16 -0.15 20.09 16.34
C CYS A 16 0.59 19.74 17.64
N ILE A 17 1.32 20.71 18.22
CA ILE A 17 2.03 20.53 19.49
C ILE A 17 1.04 20.28 20.63
N LYS A 18 0.03 21.16 20.78
CA LYS A 18 -0.87 21.14 21.94
C LYS A 18 -1.91 20.02 21.89
N GLU A 19 -2.40 19.69 20.70
CA GLU A 19 -3.46 18.69 20.52
C GLU A 19 -2.91 17.28 20.30
N ALA A 20 -1.86 17.15 19.48
CA ALA A 20 -1.33 15.84 19.07
C ALA A 20 0.00 15.47 19.76
N GLY A 21 0.55 16.34 20.62
CA GLY A 21 1.79 16.08 21.36
C GLY A 21 3.05 16.07 20.48
N LYS A 22 2.99 16.67 19.28
CA LYS A 22 4.13 16.71 18.36
C LYS A 22 5.19 17.69 18.81
N VAL A 23 6.46 17.35 18.63
CA VAL A 23 7.55 18.33 18.76
C VAL A 23 7.49 19.35 17.62
N ALA A 24 8.14 20.51 17.79
CA ALA A 24 8.07 21.61 16.83
C ALA A 24 8.39 21.20 15.38
N GLN A 25 9.49 20.47 15.16
CA GLN A 25 9.88 20.02 13.82
C GLN A 25 8.83 19.10 13.19
N ASP A 26 8.25 18.18 13.96
CA ASP A 26 7.18 17.29 13.49
C ASP A 26 5.91 18.06 13.09
N GLY A 27 5.60 19.16 13.80
CA GLY A 27 4.51 20.06 13.43
C GLY A 27 4.80 20.84 12.14
N ILE A 28 6.02 21.33 11.97
CA ILE A 28 6.46 22.02 10.73
C ILE A 28 6.33 21.08 9.53
N ASP A 29 6.84 19.85 9.66
CA ASP A 29 6.81 18.86 8.59
C ASP A 29 5.38 18.46 8.23
N GLU A 30 4.49 18.37 9.22
CA GLU A 30 3.08 18.07 8.98
C GLU A 30 2.35 19.21 8.23
N VAL A 31 2.58 20.47 8.57
CA VAL A 31 2.01 21.60 7.82
C VAL A 31 2.52 21.59 6.38
N ARG A 32 3.81 21.33 6.17
CA ARG A 32 4.40 21.20 4.84
C ARG A 32 3.77 20.08 4.03
N GLU A 33 3.62 18.89 4.62
CA GLU A 33 3.00 17.74 3.95
C GLU A 33 1.54 18.03 3.55
N ALA A 34 0.78 18.73 4.40
CA ALA A 34 -0.60 19.15 4.11
C ALA A 34 -0.67 20.16 2.93
N VAL A 35 0.26 21.11 2.90
CA VAL A 35 0.42 22.07 1.80
C VAL A 35 0.79 21.36 0.51
N ASP A 36 1.73 20.43 0.57
CA ASP A 36 2.20 19.67 -0.59
C ASP A 36 1.09 18.79 -1.17
N PHE A 37 0.27 18.14 -0.35
CA PHE A 37 -0.92 17.42 -0.83
C PHE A 37 -1.86 18.32 -1.62
N CYS A 38 -2.16 19.51 -1.11
CA CYS A 38 -3.04 20.45 -1.79
C CYS A 38 -2.48 20.86 -3.15
N ARG A 39 -1.19 21.22 -3.22
CA ARG A 39 -0.53 21.65 -4.47
C ARG A 39 -0.40 20.49 -5.47
N TYR A 40 0.05 19.33 -4.99
CA TYR A 40 0.26 18.14 -5.81
C TYR A 40 -1.05 17.64 -6.42
N TYR A 41 -2.12 17.53 -5.63
CA TYR A 41 -3.40 17.05 -6.17
C TYR A 41 -4.10 18.07 -7.07
N ALA A 42 -3.89 19.37 -6.87
CA ALA A 42 -4.33 20.38 -7.84
C ALA A 42 -3.70 20.14 -9.22
N ALA A 43 -2.37 19.99 -9.29
CA ALA A 43 -1.66 19.72 -10.54
C ALA A 43 -2.08 18.38 -11.18
N ARG A 44 -2.22 17.32 -10.37
CA ARG A 44 -2.68 16.01 -10.89
C ARG A 44 -4.13 16.02 -11.37
N ALA A 45 -4.98 16.87 -10.79
CA ALA A 45 -6.37 16.98 -11.22
C ALA A 45 -6.50 17.68 -12.58
N GLU A 46 -5.64 18.67 -12.87
CA GLU A 46 -5.57 19.30 -14.19
C GLU A 46 -5.27 18.24 -15.27
N GLU A 47 -4.26 17.40 -15.06
CA GLU A 47 -3.93 16.28 -15.96
C GLU A 47 -5.08 15.27 -16.09
N LEU A 48 -5.73 14.91 -14.98
CA LEU A 48 -6.86 13.97 -15.00
C LEU A 48 -8.07 14.55 -15.74
N SER A 49 -8.28 15.87 -15.69
CA SER A 49 -9.42 16.54 -16.31
C SER A 49 -9.39 16.54 -17.84
N GLU A 50 -8.21 16.32 -18.45
CA GLU A 50 -8.07 16.12 -19.90
C GLU A 50 -8.70 14.81 -20.38
N ASP A 51 -8.92 13.85 -19.47
CA ASP A 51 -9.50 12.55 -19.79
C ASP A 51 -11.02 12.54 -19.54
N GLU A 52 -11.78 12.84 -20.60
CA GLU A 52 -13.25 12.94 -20.57
C GLU A 52 -13.96 11.62 -20.22
N ARG A 53 -13.23 10.49 -20.18
CA ARG A 53 -13.75 9.17 -19.76
C ARG A 53 -14.12 9.13 -18.29
N PHE A 54 -13.66 10.06 -17.47
CA PHE A 54 -13.90 10.06 -16.04
C PHE A 54 -14.95 11.07 -15.60
N GLU A 55 -15.64 10.77 -14.50
CA GLU A 55 -16.50 11.70 -13.77
C GLU A 55 -16.43 11.45 -12.26
N ALA A 56 -16.85 12.45 -11.48
CA ALA A 56 -16.92 12.35 -10.03
C ALA A 56 -17.79 11.16 -9.58
N ARG A 57 -17.43 10.57 -8.44
CA ARG A 57 -18.19 9.46 -7.84
C ARG A 57 -19.44 9.94 -7.12
N GLY A 58 -19.36 11.05 -6.39
CA GLY A 58 -20.45 11.57 -5.56
C GLY A 58 -19.96 11.97 -4.16
N VAL A 59 -20.53 11.37 -3.12
CA VAL A 59 -20.14 11.64 -1.73
C VAL A 59 -19.04 10.67 -1.29
N ILE A 60 -17.94 11.18 -0.76
CA ILE A 60 -16.83 10.40 -0.22
C ILE A 60 -16.76 10.57 1.30
N LEU A 61 -16.61 9.46 2.02
CA LEU A 61 -16.33 9.46 3.46
C LEU A 61 -14.82 9.40 3.67
N CYS A 62 -14.24 10.44 4.27
CA CYS A 62 -12.82 10.49 4.64
C CYS A 62 -12.68 10.28 6.15
N ILE A 63 -11.99 9.22 6.57
CA ILE A 63 -11.72 8.87 7.97
C ILE A 63 -10.21 8.91 8.17
N SER A 64 -9.75 9.86 9.00
CA SER A 64 -8.34 10.16 9.21
C SER A 64 -7.87 9.84 10.64
N PRO A 65 -6.57 9.56 10.84
CA PRO A 65 -6.01 9.14 12.11
C PRO A 65 -5.56 10.36 12.94
N TRP A 66 -5.18 10.10 14.19
CA TRP A 66 -4.73 11.15 15.12
C TRP A 66 -3.23 11.48 14.99
N ASN A 67 -2.43 10.64 14.34
CA ASN A 67 -0.97 10.78 14.34
C ASN A 67 -0.44 11.74 13.27
N PHE A 68 -1.23 11.98 12.21
CA PHE A 68 -1.04 13.06 11.24
C PHE A 68 -2.38 13.76 11.04
N PRO A 69 -2.87 14.46 12.07
CA PRO A 69 -4.24 14.96 12.14
C PRO A 69 -4.53 16.10 11.15
N LEU A 70 -3.51 16.76 10.60
CA LEU A 70 -3.63 17.77 9.56
C LEU A 70 -3.28 17.18 8.19
N ALA A 71 -2.10 16.57 8.03
CA ALA A 71 -1.61 16.15 6.71
C ALA A 71 -2.46 15.05 6.07
N ILE A 72 -2.73 13.95 6.79
CA ILE A 72 -3.53 12.84 6.23
C ILE A 72 -4.99 13.25 6.11
N PHE A 73 -5.53 13.99 7.09
CA PHE A 73 -6.87 14.55 7.02
C PHE A 73 -7.06 15.37 5.74
N LEU A 74 -6.19 16.36 5.52
CA LEU A 74 -6.32 17.23 4.38
C LEU A 74 -5.94 16.54 3.08
N GLY A 75 -4.97 15.63 3.07
CA GLY A 75 -4.62 14.83 1.90
C GLY A 75 -5.81 14.02 1.38
N GLN A 76 -6.59 13.39 2.27
CA GLN A 76 -7.81 12.70 1.88
C GLN A 76 -8.89 13.67 1.34
N VAL A 77 -9.15 14.74 2.08
CA VAL A 77 -10.19 15.73 1.72
C VAL A 77 -9.86 16.42 0.40
N ALA A 78 -8.62 16.89 0.22
CA ALA A 78 -8.16 17.59 -0.97
C ALA A 78 -8.26 16.72 -2.23
N ALA A 79 -7.84 15.44 -2.14
CA ALA A 79 -7.96 14.49 -3.25
C ALA A 79 -9.42 14.26 -3.69
N ALA A 80 -10.34 14.16 -2.72
CA ALA A 80 -11.75 13.96 -3.01
C ALA A 80 -12.40 15.20 -3.64
N ILE A 81 -12.20 16.39 -3.07
CA ILE A 81 -12.84 17.62 -3.59
C ILE A 81 -12.30 18.02 -4.96
N VAL A 82 -11.00 17.86 -5.20
CA VAL A 82 -10.39 18.26 -6.48
C VAL A 82 -10.86 17.38 -7.64
N THR A 83 -11.34 16.17 -7.34
CA THR A 83 -11.95 15.25 -8.32
C THR A 83 -13.47 15.43 -8.46
N GLY A 84 -14.02 16.53 -7.92
CA GLY A 84 -15.43 16.90 -8.06
C GLY A 84 -16.38 16.22 -7.08
N ASN A 85 -15.86 15.58 -6.02
CA ASN A 85 -16.68 14.93 -5.00
C ASN A 85 -16.99 15.86 -3.82
N THR A 86 -18.09 15.58 -3.11
CA THR A 86 -18.34 16.16 -1.78
C THR A 86 -17.85 15.22 -0.69
N VAL A 87 -17.52 15.76 0.48
CA VAL A 87 -16.82 15.02 1.53
C VAL A 87 -17.56 15.08 2.86
N ILE A 88 -17.74 13.90 3.46
CA ILE A 88 -18.00 13.75 4.89
C ILE A 88 -16.66 13.45 5.57
N ALA A 89 -16.16 14.38 6.37
CA ALA A 89 -14.82 14.30 6.96
C ALA A 89 -14.89 13.93 8.44
N LYS A 90 -14.39 12.74 8.79
CA LYS A 90 -14.35 12.23 10.17
C LYS A 90 -12.89 12.22 10.65
N PRO A 91 -12.45 13.24 11.42
CA PRO A 91 -11.15 13.21 12.07
C PRO A 91 -11.15 12.25 13.27
N ALA A 92 -9.97 11.85 13.74
CA ALA A 92 -9.84 11.12 14.99
C ALA A 92 -10.36 11.96 16.17
N GLU A 93 -10.89 11.28 17.19
CA GLU A 93 -11.52 11.94 18.36
C GLU A 93 -10.49 12.76 19.15
N GLN A 94 -9.24 12.27 19.20
CA GLN A 94 -8.14 12.90 19.91
C GLN A 94 -7.71 14.23 19.29
N THR A 95 -7.95 14.44 18.00
CA THR A 95 -7.34 15.53 17.22
C THR A 95 -8.34 16.23 16.30
N SER A 96 -9.50 16.60 16.85
CA SER A 96 -10.61 17.18 16.08
C SER A 96 -10.49 18.69 15.88
N TYR A 97 -9.78 19.42 16.74
CA TYR A 97 -9.64 20.87 16.65
C TYR A 97 -8.88 21.29 15.40
N ILE A 98 -7.72 20.67 15.10
CA ILE A 98 -6.97 21.04 13.90
C ILE A 98 -7.74 20.78 12.60
N ALA A 99 -8.53 19.70 12.56
CA ALA A 99 -9.39 19.38 11.43
C ALA A 99 -10.49 20.44 11.23
N LEU A 100 -11.18 20.84 12.31
CA LEU A 100 -12.19 21.90 12.26
C LEU A 100 -11.57 23.23 11.84
N ARG A 101 -10.42 23.60 12.42
CA ARG A 101 -9.70 24.81 12.07
C ARG A 101 -9.28 24.83 10.61
N THR A 102 -8.83 23.69 10.09
CA THR A 102 -8.48 23.54 8.67
C THR A 102 -9.68 23.79 7.76
N ILE A 103 -10.86 23.25 8.10
CA ILE A 103 -12.10 23.49 7.34
C ILE A 103 -12.48 24.97 7.38
N GLU A 104 -12.38 25.65 8.52
CA GLU A 104 -12.61 27.10 8.61
C GLU A 104 -11.68 27.88 7.67
N LEU A 105 -10.39 27.53 7.64
CA LEU A 105 -9.42 28.15 6.74
C LEU A 105 -9.76 27.88 5.26
N MET A 106 -10.21 26.67 4.92
CA MET A 106 -10.66 26.34 3.56
C MET A 106 -11.85 27.20 3.13
N LEU A 107 -12.85 27.38 4.01
CA LEU A 107 -14.01 28.24 3.75
C LEU A 107 -13.59 29.70 3.57
N SER A 108 -12.62 30.19 4.37
CA SER A 108 -12.15 31.58 4.30
C SER A 108 -11.53 31.97 2.95
N VAL A 109 -11.10 30.98 2.15
CA VAL A 109 -10.53 31.19 0.80
C VAL A 109 -11.45 30.74 -0.33
N GLY A 110 -12.75 30.61 -0.07
CA GLY A 110 -13.76 30.43 -1.11
C GLY A 110 -14.14 28.98 -1.43
N LEU A 111 -13.76 28.00 -0.61
CA LEU A 111 -14.39 26.68 -0.69
C LEU A 111 -15.90 26.83 -0.41
N PRO A 112 -16.81 26.34 -1.27
CA PRO A 112 -18.24 26.48 -1.03
C PRO A 112 -18.67 25.77 0.26
N GLU A 113 -19.67 26.36 0.94
CA GLU A 113 -20.30 25.75 2.10
C GLU A 113 -20.84 24.35 1.76
N HIS A 114 -20.78 23.44 2.73
CA HIS A 114 -21.27 22.06 2.64
C HIS A 114 -20.54 21.12 1.65
N VAL A 115 -19.51 21.57 0.92
CA VAL A 115 -18.64 20.68 0.12
C VAL A 115 -17.85 19.74 1.01
N VAL A 116 -17.39 20.22 2.16
CA VAL A 116 -16.75 19.41 3.21
C VAL A 116 -17.54 19.58 4.50
N GLN A 117 -18.06 18.50 5.05
CA GLN A 117 -18.83 18.51 6.31
C GLN A 117 -18.11 17.67 7.36
N PRO A 118 -17.68 18.27 8.49
CA PRO A 118 -17.04 17.53 9.56
C PRO A 118 -18.04 16.70 10.35
N VAL A 119 -17.63 15.49 10.75
CA VAL A 119 -18.37 14.62 11.68
C VAL A 119 -17.49 14.34 12.89
N ILE A 120 -17.75 15.04 13.99
CA ILE A 120 -17.08 14.80 15.27
C ILE A 120 -17.87 13.77 16.05
N ALA A 121 -17.52 12.51 15.87
CA ALA A 121 -18.23 11.38 16.47
C ALA A 121 -17.29 10.22 16.76
N ARG A 122 -17.77 9.30 17.61
CA ARG A 122 -17.07 8.04 17.84
C ARG A 122 -17.00 7.20 16.58
N GLY A 123 -15.86 6.57 16.33
CA GLY A 123 -15.67 5.70 15.16
C GLY A 123 -16.73 4.60 15.05
N SER A 124 -17.17 4.04 16.18
CA SER A 124 -18.23 3.02 16.23
C SER A 124 -19.58 3.50 15.70
N GLU A 125 -19.94 4.76 15.95
CA GLU A 125 -21.23 5.31 15.54
C GLU A 125 -21.23 5.67 14.04
N VAL A 126 -20.09 6.14 13.53
CA VAL A 126 -19.84 6.37 12.10
C VAL A 126 -19.89 5.04 11.34
N GLY A 127 -19.26 3.99 11.87
CA GLY A 127 -19.30 2.65 11.29
C GLY A 127 -20.70 2.05 11.21
N LYS A 128 -21.55 2.30 12.21
CA LYS A 128 -22.95 1.81 12.23
C LYS A 128 -23.89 2.62 11.35
N THR A 129 -23.63 3.91 11.16
CA THR A 129 -24.62 4.84 10.58
C THR A 129 -24.23 5.34 9.20
N ILE A 130 -22.97 5.76 9.01
CA ILE A 130 -22.52 6.46 7.80
C ILE A 130 -21.91 5.49 6.78
N VAL A 131 -21.06 4.57 7.22
CA VAL A 131 -20.45 3.56 6.31
C VAL A 131 -21.50 2.75 5.52
N PRO A 132 -22.60 2.27 6.11
CA PRO A 132 -23.62 1.52 5.36
C PRO A 132 -24.52 2.40 4.48
N ASP A 133 -24.46 3.74 4.59
CA ASP A 133 -25.34 4.63 3.82
C ASP A 133 -25.01 4.57 2.32
N GLU A 134 -26.04 4.27 1.51
CA GLU A 134 -25.90 4.08 0.07
C GLU A 134 -25.40 5.31 -0.69
N ARG A 135 -25.57 6.52 -0.12
CA ARG A 135 -25.10 7.76 -0.73
C ARG A 135 -23.59 7.91 -0.67
N ILE A 136 -22.91 7.18 0.21
CA ILE A 136 -21.44 7.13 0.24
C ILE A 136 -20.96 6.27 -0.93
N GLN A 137 -20.26 6.89 -1.88
CA GLN A 137 -19.81 6.28 -3.14
C GLN A 137 -18.33 5.89 -3.13
N ALA A 138 -17.58 6.29 -2.09
CA ALA A 138 -16.26 5.76 -1.77
C ALA A 138 -15.91 6.05 -0.31
N VAL A 139 -14.98 5.27 0.26
CA VAL A 139 -14.40 5.52 1.58
C VAL A 139 -12.89 5.62 1.47
N MET A 140 -12.32 6.67 2.07
CA MET A 140 -10.89 6.82 2.30
C MET A 140 -10.65 6.66 3.80
N PHE A 141 -9.85 5.68 4.18
CA PHE A 141 -9.61 5.34 5.57
C PHE A 141 -8.12 5.23 5.82
N THR A 142 -7.66 5.83 6.92
CA THR A 142 -6.31 5.57 7.44
C THR A 142 -6.39 5.25 8.93
N GLY A 143 -5.85 4.09 9.32
CA GLY A 143 -5.92 3.62 10.70
C GLY A 143 -5.57 2.14 10.87
N SER A 144 -6.16 1.47 11.86
CA SER A 144 -5.84 0.05 12.14
C SER A 144 -6.36 -0.92 11.07
N THR A 145 -5.65 -2.02 10.86
CA THR A 145 -6.05 -3.10 9.94
C THR A 145 -7.40 -3.70 10.32
N GLU A 146 -7.70 -3.83 11.62
CA GLU A 146 -8.96 -4.34 12.14
C GLU A 146 -10.14 -3.43 11.75
N THR A 147 -9.97 -2.11 11.88
CA THR A 147 -11.02 -1.15 11.52
C THR A 147 -11.21 -1.08 10.00
N GLY A 148 -10.12 -1.10 9.22
CA GLY A 148 -10.20 -1.16 7.76
C GLY A 148 -10.95 -2.42 7.27
N THR A 149 -10.69 -3.56 7.91
CA THR A 149 -11.39 -4.82 7.62
C THR A 149 -12.89 -4.70 7.92
N LEU A 150 -13.26 -4.14 9.07
CA LEU A 150 -14.66 -3.91 9.42
C LEU A 150 -15.37 -3.00 8.40
N ILE A 151 -14.73 -1.90 7.99
CA ILE A 151 -15.28 -1.00 6.95
C ILE A 151 -15.47 -1.78 5.65
N SER A 152 -14.48 -2.57 5.22
CA SER A 152 -14.60 -3.40 4.02
C SER A 152 -15.78 -4.36 4.09
N GLN A 153 -16.02 -4.99 5.25
CA GLN A 153 -17.14 -5.90 5.47
C GLN A 153 -18.48 -5.17 5.42
N THR A 154 -18.58 -4.00 6.05
CA THR A 154 -19.80 -3.19 6.01
C THR A 154 -20.11 -2.70 4.60
N LEU A 155 -19.09 -2.28 3.83
CA LEU A 155 -19.28 -1.87 2.44
C LEU A 155 -19.69 -3.05 1.55
N ALA A 156 -19.08 -4.22 1.72
CA ALA A 156 -19.41 -5.40 0.93
C ALA A 156 -20.81 -5.99 1.24
N ALA A 157 -21.43 -5.60 2.35
CA ALA A 157 -22.82 -5.96 2.67
C ALA A 157 -23.84 -5.11 1.88
N ARG A 158 -23.42 -4.02 1.24
CA ARG A 158 -24.23 -3.24 0.29
C ARG A 158 -24.26 -4.00 -1.03
N ASN A 159 -25.19 -4.94 -1.15
CA ASN A 159 -25.31 -5.79 -2.34
C ASN A 159 -25.41 -4.96 -3.64
N ASP A 160 -24.99 -5.56 -4.76
CA ASP A 160 -25.05 -5.05 -6.15
C ASP A 160 -23.95 -4.09 -6.63
N ILE A 161 -23.16 -3.47 -5.74
CA ILE A 161 -22.07 -2.57 -6.16
C ILE A 161 -20.77 -2.78 -5.37
N GLN A 162 -19.63 -2.63 -6.05
CA GLN A 162 -18.35 -2.53 -5.37
C GLN A 162 -18.09 -1.05 -5.00
N VAL A 163 -18.25 -0.71 -3.73
CA VAL A 163 -17.87 0.61 -3.21
C VAL A 163 -16.34 0.66 -3.04
N PRO A 164 -15.62 1.58 -3.69
CA PRO A 164 -14.18 1.74 -3.50
C PRO A 164 -13.84 2.06 -2.04
N LEU A 165 -12.89 1.30 -1.50
CA LEU A 165 -12.21 1.58 -0.25
C LEU A 165 -10.73 1.80 -0.56
N ILE A 166 -10.20 2.97 -0.20
CA ILE A 166 -8.77 3.22 -0.06
C ILE A 166 -8.48 3.10 1.44
N ALA A 167 -7.90 1.99 1.87
CA ALA A 167 -7.51 1.77 3.25
C ALA A 167 -5.98 1.75 3.34
N GLU A 168 -5.42 2.74 4.04
CA GLU A 168 -4.01 2.78 4.43
C GLU A 168 -3.90 2.35 5.90
N THR A 169 -3.16 1.29 6.18
CA THR A 169 -3.15 0.65 7.51
C THR A 169 -1.74 0.52 8.09
N GLY A 170 -1.59 -0.24 9.17
CA GLY A 170 -0.35 -0.36 9.94
C GLY A 170 0.79 -1.08 9.22
N GLY A 171 1.93 -1.17 9.89
CA GLY A 171 3.12 -1.85 9.35
C GLY A 171 3.96 -2.52 10.42
N GLN A 172 4.62 -3.63 10.07
CA GLN A 172 5.73 -4.17 10.83
C GLN A 172 7.04 -3.83 10.12
N ASN A 173 7.38 -2.54 10.13
CA ASN A 173 8.45 -2.00 9.28
C ASN A 173 9.82 -2.45 9.78
N CYS A 174 10.66 -2.87 8.85
CA CYS A 174 11.96 -3.45 9.14
C CYS A 174 13.09 -2.67 8.46
N MET A 175 14.26 -2.61 9.10
CA MET A 175 15.49 -2.11 8.50
C MET A 175 16.54 -3.22 8.52
N ILE A 176 17.18 -3.48 7.37
CA ILE A 176 18.30 -4.43 7.27
C ILE A 176 19.61 -3.64 7.22
N VAL A 177 20.53 -3.95 8.11
CA VAL A 177 21.86 -3.35 8.16
C VAL A 177 22.91 -4.45 8.04
N ASP A 178 23.74 -4.35 7.01
CA ASP A 178 24.86 -5.27 6.83
C ASP A 178 26.19 -4.69 7.37
N SER A 179 27.20 -5.55 7.44
CA SER A 179 28.55 -5.23 7.92
C SER A 179 29.29 -4.14 7.14
N THR A 180 28.81 -3.72 5.98
CA THR A 180 29.43 -2.67 5.17
C THR A 180 28.87 -1.28 5.43
N ALA A 181 27.74 -1.20 6.14
CA ALA A 181 27.13 0.06 6.52
C ALA A 181 28.04 0.88 7.46
N LEU A 182 27.90 2.20 7.42
CA LEU A 182 28.55 3.10 8.38
C LEU A 182 27.75 3.11 9.69
N PRO A 183 28.31 2.65 10.83
CA PRO A 183 27.58 2.55 12.10
C PRO A 183 26.95 3.87 12.56
N GLU A 184 27.65 4.99 12.41
CA GLU A 184 27.17 6.31 12.84
C GLU A 184 25.92 6.73 12.07
N GLN A 185 25.93 6.58 10.74
CA GLN A 185 24.77 6.88 9.89
C GLN A 185 23.58 5.96 10.22
N VAL A 186 23.84 4.67 10.44
CA VAL A 186 22.82 3.70 10.85
C VAL A 186 22.17 4.14 12.16
N VAL A 187 22.96 4.58 13.14
CA VAL A 187 22.46 5.02 14.45
C VAL A 187 21.53 6.22 14.29
N ASP A 188 21.95 7.26 13.57
CA ASP A 188 21.12 8.45 13.34
C ASP A 188 19.78 8.09 12.67
N ASP A 189 19.84 7.24 11.63
CA ASP A 189 18.65 6.83 10.87
C ASP A 189 17.72 5.90 11.67
N VAL A 190 18.27 5.04 12.53
CA VAL A 190 17.49 4.21 13.47
C VAL A 190 16.83 5.09 14.54
N ILE A 191 17.54 6.10 15.06
CA ILE A 191 16.99 7.01 16.07
C ILE A 191 15.80 7.78 15.51
N SER A 192 16.00 8.43 14.35
CA SER A 192 14.93 9.15 13.66
C SER A 192 13.77 8.22 13.31
N SER A 193 14.05 7.06 12.70
CA SER A 193 12.98 6.17 12.22
C SER A 193 12.19 5.50 13.35
N GLY A 194 12.84 5.16 14.47
CA GLY A 194 12.24 4.36 15.54
C GLY A 194 11.55 5.17 16.62
N PHE A 195 12.06 6.36 16.94
CA PHE A 195 11.68 7.08 18.16
C PHE A 195 11.10 8.48 17.92
N GLN A 196 11.36 9.12 16.77
CA GLN A 196 10.74 10.41 16.42
C GLN A 196 9.21 10.32 16.45
N SER A 197 8.55 11.40 16.87
CA SER A 197 7.09 11.43 17.13
C SER A 197 6.63 10.36 18.13
N ALA A 198 7.49 10.01 19.11
CA ALA A 198 7.31 8.89 20.02
C ALA A 198 7.00 7.56 19.30
N GLY A 199 7.60 7.34 18.12
CA GLY A 199 7.37 6.13 17.31
C GLY A 199 5.92 5.98 16.80
N GLN A 200 5.10 7.03 16.87
CA GLN A 200 3.69 7.04 16.45
C GLN A 200 3.50 7.33 14.96
N ARG A 201 4.46 6.94 14.12
CA ARG A 201 4.35 6.98 12.66
C ARG A 201 4.01 5.58 12.15
N CYS A 202 3.11 5.48 11.16
CA CYS A 202 2.87 4.19 10.48
C CYS A 202 4.13 3.69 9.79
N SER A 203 5.04 4.58 9.38
CA SER A 203 6.34 4.28 8.78
C SER A 203 7.46 3.99 9.79
N ALA A 204 7.23 4.14 11.10
CA ALA A 204 8.29 4.03 12.10
C ALA A 204 8.94 2.63 12.09
N LEU A 205 10.26 2.61 12.31
CA LEU A 205 11.05 1.38 12.42
C LEU A 205 10.56 0.56 13.62
N ARG A 206 10.16 -0.69 13.37
CA ARG A 206 9.73 -1.62 14.42
C ARG A 206 10.81 -2.66 14.72
N VAL A 207 11.48 -3.14 13.67
CA VAL A 207 12.47 -4.22 13.77
C VAL A 207 13.74 -3.90 12.99
N LEU A 208 14.86 -3.86 13.69
CA LEU A 208 16.19 -3.66 13.14
C LEU A 208 16.90 -5.02 13.01
N PHE A 209 17.13 -5.46 11.77
CA PHE A 209 17.96 -6.61 11.48
C PHE A 209 19.42 -6.16 11.37
N LEU A 210 20.26 -6.59 12.30
CA LEU A 210 21.70 -6.28 12.31
C LEU A 210 22.52 -7.51 11.96
N GLN A 211 23.46 -7.37 11.03
CA GLN A 211 24.42 -8.45 10.76
C GLN A 211 25.28 -8.69 12.00
N GLU A 212 25.43 -9.97 12.38
CA GLU A 212 26.06 -10.42 13.64
C GLU A 212 27.45 -9.78 13.88
N ASP A 213 28.25 -9.61 12.81
CA ASP A 213 29.61 -9.09 12.87
C ASP A 213 29.74 -7.64 13.39
N ILE A 214 28.69 -6.82 13.23
CA ILE A 214 28.68 -5.40 13.65
C ILE A 214 27.69 -5.11 14.78
N ALA A 215 26.87 -6.10 15.15
CA ALA A 215 25.70 -5.89 16.00
C ALA A 215 26.04 -5.30 17.37
N ASP A 216 27.06 -5.83 18.06
CA ASP A 216 27.43 -5.35 19.40
C ASP A 216 27.87 -3.89 19.41
N GLY A 217 28.70 -3.49 18.43
CA GLY A 217 29.18 -2.11 18.31
C GLY A 217 28.05 -1.12 17.99
N VAL A 218 27.17 -1.50 17.06
CA VAL A 218 26.00 -0.67 16.71
C VAL A 218 25.01 -0.57 17.88
N ILE A 219 24.76 -1.68 18.61
CA ILE A 219 23.90 -1.67 19.80
C ILE A 219 24.45 -0.72 20.86
N GLU A 220 25.77 -0.76 21.14
CA GLU A 220 26.36 0.14 22.14
C GLU A 220 26.25 1.62 21.72
N MET A 221 26.45 1.92 20.44
CA MET A 221 26.30 3.27 19.91
C MET A 221 24.83 3.74 19.96
N LEU A 222 23.86 2.87 19.66
CA LEU A 222 22.43 3.15 19.80
C LEU A 222 22.06 3.47 21.26
N LYS A 223 22.60 2.72 22.23
CA LYS A 223 22.39 3.01 23.66
C LYS A 223 22.92 4.39 24.04
N GLY A 224 24.10 4.75 23.52
CA GLY A 224 24.69 6.08 23.67
C GLY A 224 23.79 7.17 23.12
N ALA A 225 23.34 7.03 21.86
CA ALA A 225 22.45 8.00 21.23
C ALA A 225 21.09 8.13 21.96
N LEU A 226 20.50 7.01 22.38
CA LEU A 226 19.25 7.01 23.17
C LEU A 226 19.38 7.75 24.50
N LYS A 227 20.57 7.73 25.11
CA LYS A 227 20.83 8.44 26.37
C LYS A 227 20.80 9.97 26.21
N GLU A 228 21.11 10.47 25.02
CA GLU A 228 21.11 11.90 24.74
C GLU A 228 19.72 12.46 24.42
N LEU A 229 18.71 11.59 24.22
CA LEU A 229 17.35 12.02 23.90
C LEU A 229 16.62 12.57 25.13
N HIS A 230 16.00 13.74 24.96
CA HIS A 230 15.16 14.36 25.96
C HIS A 230 13.66 14.08 25.71
N VAL A 231 13.05 13.32 26.62
CA VAL A 231 11.59 13.12 26.66
C VAL A 231 10.96 14.22 27.52
N GLY A 232 9.98 14.95 27.00
CA GLY A 232 9.47 16.12 27.73
C GLY A 232 8.33 16.90 27.06
N ASP A 233 8.09 18.11 27.55
CA ASP A 233 7.08 19.02 26.98
C ASP A 233 7.39 19.31 25.51
N PRO A 234 6.52 18.93 24.56
CA PRO A 234 6.79 19.07 23.14
C PRO A 234 6.82 20.53 22.65
N SER A 235 6.42 21.50 23.50
CA SER A 235 6.54 22.93 23.19
C SER A 235 7.94 23.51 23.42
N LEU A 236 8.84 22.76 24.05
CA LEU A 236 10.24 23.16 24.22
C LEU A 236 11.08 22.64 23.06
N LEU A 237 11.93 23.51 22.49
CA LEU A 237 12.84 23.12 21.40
C LEU A 237 13.91 22.11 21.82
N SER A 238 14.15 21.97 23.12
CA SER A 238 15.07 20.97 23.69
C SER A 238 14.47 19.59 23.82
N THR A 239 13.19 19.41 23.49
CA THR A 239 12.50 18.11 23.57
C THR A 239 12.60 17.38 22.25
N ASP A 240 13.17 16.17 22.29
CA ASP A 240 13.26 15.28 21.14
C ASP A 240 12.01 14.41 20.99
N ILE A 241 11.42 14.00 22.12
CA ILE A 241 10.30 13.05 22.15
C ILE A 241 9.18 13.58 23.05
N GLY A 242 8.01 13.78 22.44
CA GLY A 242 6.77 14.16 23.12
C GLY A 242 6.01 12.96 23.73
N PRO A 243 4.79 13.19 24.24
CA PRO A 243 3.97 12.13 24.81
C PRO A 243 3.36 11.21 23.75
N VAL A 244 2.84 10.05 24.18
CA VAL A 244 1.89 9.28 23.38
C VAL A 244 0.50 9.91 23.46
N ILE A 245 -0.34 9.66 22.46
CA ILE A 245 -1.57 10.44 22.24
C ILE A 245 -2.57 10.40 23.40
N ASP A 246 -2.76 9.25 24.04
CA ASP A 246 -3.77 9.06 25.09
C ASP A 246 -3.40 7.94 26.09
N GLU A 247 -4.18 7.85 27.17
CA GLU A 247 -4.03 6.84 28.22
C GLU A 247 -4.12 5.40 27.66
N LYS A 248 -4.95 5.18 26.64
CA LYS A 248 -5.14 3.85 26.04
C LYS A 248 -3.88 3.42 25.28
N ALA A 249 -3.24 4.34 24.55
CA ALA A 249 -1.97 4.10 23.89
C ALA A 249 -0.88 3.78 24.92
N LEU A 250 -0.77 4.58 25.99
CA LEU A 250 0.19 4.34 27.08
C LEU A 250 -0.02 2.96 27.73
N LYS A 251 -1.27 2.61 28.04
CA LYS A 251 -1.63 1.31 28.61
C LYS A 251 -1.22 0.16 27.70
N ASN A 252 -1.53 0.23 26.40
CA ASN A 252 -1.17 -0.81 25.44
C ASN A 252 0.36 -1.01 25.33
N LEU A 253 1.13 0.07 25.41
CA LEU A 253 2.59 0.01 25.39
C LEU A 253 3.14 -0.61 26.68
N ASN A 254 2.59 -0.27 27.84
CA ASN A 254 2.97 -0.89 29.11
C ASN A 254 2.62 -2.38 29.15
N GLU A 255 1.48 -2.81 28.59
CA GLU A 255 1.14 -4.23 28.42
C GLU A 255 2.16 -4.97 27.55
N HIS A 256 2.68 -4.30 26.50
CA HIS A 256 3.75 -4.86 25.67
C HIS A 256 5.07 -4.99 26.44
N VAL A 257 5.43 -3.99 27.25
CA VAL A 257 6.61 -4.05 28.14
C VAL A 257 6.53 -5.25 29.09
N GLU A 258 5.38 -5.46 29.74
CA GLU A 258 5.18 -6.62 30.64
C GLU A 258 5.32 -7.94 29.88
N TYR A 259 4.81 -8.03 28.66
CA TYR A 259 5.00 -9.20 27.80
C TYR A 259 6.47 -9.44 27.46
N LEU A 260 7.25 -8.38 27.18
CA LEU A 260 8.66 -8.50 26.79
C LEU A 260 9.61 -8.91 27.92
N LYS A 261 9.29 -8.69 29.20
CA LYS A 261 10.14 -9.08 30.34
C LYS A 261 10.58 -10.55 30.34
N GLY A 262 9.79 -11.44 29.71
CA GLY A 262 10.12 -12.86 29.55
C GLY A 262 10.43 -13.30 28.11
N ASN A 263 10.35 -12.39 27.13
CA ASN A 263 10.43 -12.72 25.70
C ASN A 263 11.51 -11.92 24.95
N ALA A 264 12.18 -10.99 25.62
CA ALA A 264 13.20 -10.13 25.04
C ALA A 264 14.28 -9.75 26.06
N THR A 265 15.41 -9.25 25.57
CA THR A 265 16.45 -8.61 26.36
C THR A 265 16.31 -7.10 26.22
N LEU A 266 16.19 -6.37 27.33
CA LEU A 266 16.20 -4.90 27.31
C LEU A 266 17.65 -4.40 27.25
N HIS A 267 17.99 -3.63 26.21
CA HIS A 267 19.30 -3.00 26.07
C HIS A 267 19.35 -1.60 26.68
N TYR A 268 18.26 -0.84 26.53
CA TYR A 268 18.16 0.51 27.07
C TYR A 268 16.71 0.96 27.23
N GLU A 269 16.50 1.80 28.24
CA GLU A 269 15.28 2.54 28.52
C GLU A 269 15.68 3.98 28.84
N CYS A 270 15.09 4.95 28.14
CA CYS A 270 15.35 6.36 28.43
C CYS A 270 14.66 6.82 29.72
N ASP A 271 15.20 7.86 30.34
CA ASP A 271 14.52 8.54 31.44
C ASP A 271 13.29 9.31 30.92
N ILE A 272 12.24 9.39 31.75
CA ILE A 272 11.05 10.18 31.46
C ILE A 272 10.67 11.08 32.64
N PRO A 273 10.02 12.23 32.39
CA PRO A 273 9.43 13.05 33.44
C PRO A 273 8.37 12.27 34.22
N ASP A 274 8.08 12.72 35.44
CA ASP A 274 6.97 12.17 36.22
C ASP A 274 5.63 12.50 35.54
N ASN A 275 4.90 11.46 35.14
CA ASN A 275 3.58 11.58 34.50
C ASN A 275 2.50 12.18 35.43
N SER A 276 2.76 12.27 36.74
CA SER A 276 1.80 12.79 37.72
C SER A 276 1.62 14.31 37.66
N GLU A 277 2.56 15.06 37.09
CA GLU A 277 2.58 16.53 37.20
C GLU A 277 1.83 17.27 36.09
N ASN A 278 1.64 16.69 34.89
CA ASN A 278 1.25 17.48 33.70
C ASN A 278 0.07 16.93 32.87
N GLY A 279 -0.59 15.85 33.30
CA GLY A 279 -1.70 15.25 32.53
C GLY A 279 -1.32 14.75 31.12
N ALA A 280 -0.02 14.63 30.84
CA ALA A 280 0.55 14.09 29.62
C ALA A 280 0.87 12.59 29.80
N TYR A 281 0.88 11.85 28.70
CA TYR A 281 1.10 10.40 28.70
C TYR A 281 2.50 10.09 28.15
N PHE A 282 3.56 10.30 28.93
CA PHE A 282 4.91 9.95 28.50
C PHE A 282 5.17 8.45 28.62
N PHE A 283 5.83 7.90 27.60
CA PHE A 283 6.32 6.52 27.58
C PHE A 283 7.80 6.53 27.23
N ALA A 284 8.62 5.86 28.04
CA ALA A 284 10.06 5.81 27.83
C ALA A 284 10.41 5.06 26.53
N PRO A 285 11.15 5.69 25.59
CA PRO A 285 11.76 5.00 24.47
C PRO A 285 12.59 3.79 24.92
N ARG A 286 12.46 2.66 24.21
CA ARG A 286 13.10 1.40 24.59
C ARG A 286 13.70 0.66 23.42
N LEU A 287 14.89 0.10 23.65
CA LEU A 287 15.60 -0.76 22.71
C LEU A 287 15.63 -2.19 23.26
N TYR A 288 15.04 -3.12 22.52
CA TYR A 288 14.98 -4.54 22.88
C TYR A 288 15.75 -5.38 21.87
N GLU A 289 16.26 -6.53 22.30
CA GLU A 289 16.68 -7.62 21.42
C GLU A 289 15.75 -8.81 21.58
N ILE A 290 15.22 -9.32 20.47
CA ILE A 290 14.29 -10.45 20.39
C ILE A 290 14.91 -11.56 19.54
N LYS A 291 14.45 -12.79 19.79
CA LYS A 291 14.98 -13.96 19.09
C LYS A 291 14.66 -13.94 17.59
N ASP A 292 13.40 -13.66 17.25
CA ASP A 292 12.88 -13.64 15.89
C ASP A 292 11.54 -12.88 15.83
N LEU A 293 11.03 -12.65 14.61
CA LEU A 293 9.81 -11.86 14.39
C LEU A 293 8.55 -12.46 15.05
N SER A 294 8.51 -13.77 15.35
CA SER A 294 7.32 -14.40 15.94
C SER A 294 6.99 -13.90 17.35
N VAL A 295 7.96 -13.27 18.02
CA VAL A 295 7.75 -12.60 19.31
C VAL A 295 6.72 -11.46 19.17
N LEU A 296 6.68 -10.79 18.01
CA LEU A 296 5.81 -9.66 17.75
C LEU A 296 4.51 -10.11 17.07
N LYS A 297 3.45 -10.28 17.88
CA LYS A 297 2.15 -10.80 17.42
C LYS A 297 1.27 -9.78 16.71
N ARG A 298 1.54 -8.49 16.91
CA ARG A 298 0.80 -7.35 16.35
C ARG A 298 1.76 -6.17 16.21
N GLU A 299 1.32 -5.14 15.49
CA GLU A 299 1.99 -3.85 15.47
C GLU A 299 2.02 -3.25 16.89
N VAL A 300 3.16 -2.66 17.25
CA VAL A 300 3.35 -1.90 18.50
C VAL A 300 3.55 -0.44 18.13
N PHE A 301 2.54 0.38 18.38
CA PHE A 301 2.50 1.76 17.92
C PHE A 301 3.06 2.72 18.99
N GLY A 302 4.39 2.75 19.11
CA GLY A 302 5.12 3.61 20.07
C GLY A 302 6.64 3.50 19.92
N PRO A 303 7.43 4.12 20.80
CA PRO A 303 8.88 4.27 20.64
C PRO A 303 9.63 3.03 21.15
N CYS A 304 9.32 1.87 20.56
CA CYS A 304 9.95 0.58 20.86
C CYS A 304 10.59 0.00 19.60
N VAL A 305 11.92 -0.08 19.56
CA VAL A 305 12.67 -0.74 18.48
C VAL A 305 13.15 -2.10 18.97
N HIS A 306 12.96 -3.12 18.14
CA HIS A 306 13.37 -4.50 18.43
C HIS A 306 14.52 -4.91 17.50
N ILE A 307 15.57 -5.51 18.04
CA ILE A 307 16.74 -5.96 17.28
C ILE A 307 16.65 -7.46 17.07
N ILE A 308 16.96 -7.91 15.86
CA ILE A 308 17.21 -9.31 15.51
C ILE A 308 18.59 -9.38 14.85
N ARG A 309 19.43 -10.30 15.31
CA ARG A 309 20.73 -10.58 14.65
C ARG A 309 20.56 -11.58 13.52
N PHE A 310 21.35 -11.44 12.47
CA PHE A 310 21.41 -12.41 11.39
C PHE A 310 22.84 -12.61 10.88
N LYS A 311 23.15 -13.78 10.32
CA LYS A 311 24.42 -14.03 9.64
C LYS A 311 24.36 -13.55 8.20
N GLY A 312 25.47 -13.09 7.63
CA GLY A 312 25.51 -12.64 6.23
C GLY A 312 24.98 -13.68 5.22
N SER A 313 25.16 -14.98 5.51
CA SER A 313 24.62 -16.09 4.69
C SER A 313 23.11 -16.29 4.77
N GLU A 314 22.42 -15.62 5.70
CA GLU A 314 20.99 -15.77 5.98
C GLU A 314 20.16 -14.61 5.40
N LEU A 315 20.76 -13.72 4.60
CA LEU A 315 20.09 -12.53 4.06
C LEU A 315 18.79 -12.86 3.30
N ASP A 316 18.77 -13.96 2.54
CA ASP A 316 17.57 -14.43 1.84
C ASP A 316 16.45 -14.86 2.81
N ASN A 317 16.83 -15.49 3.93
CA ASN A 317 15.88 -15.85 4.97
C ASN A 317 15.36 -14.61 5.72
N VAL A 318 16.17 -13.57 5.89
CA VAL A 318 15.72 -12.30 6.49
C VAL A 318 14.65 -11.64 5.62
N ILE A 319 14.88 -11.51 4.31
CA ILE A 319 13.89 -10.89 3.41
C ILE A 319 12.59 -11.71 3.33
N ASP A 320 12.69 -13.04 3.32
CA ASP A 320 11.51 -13.92 3.33
C ASP A 320 10.75 -13.78 4.66
N GLN A 321 11.44 -13.70 5.81
CA GLN A 321 10.82 -13.42 7.11
C GLN A 321 10.06 -12.09 7.14
N ILE A 322 10.66 -11.00 6.65
CA ILE A 322 10.02 -9.67 6.58
C ILE A 322 8.76 -9.73 5.71
N ASN A 323 8.86 -10.33 4.52
CA ASN A 323 7.73 -10.46 3.59
C ASN A 323 6.59 -11.33 4.16
N ASN A 324 6.92 -12.33 5.00
CA ASN A 324 5.95 -13.25 5.61
C ASN A 324 5.20 -12.66 6.81
N THR A 325 5.55 -11.45 7.27
CA THR A 325 4.74 -10.72 8.28
C THR A 325 3.34 -10.39 7.77
N GLY A 326 3.14 -10.40 6.44
CA GLY A 326 1.91 -9.97 5.77
C GLY A 326 1.79 -8.46 5.63
N PHE A 327 2.58 -7.68 6.38
CA PHE A 327 2.71 -6.24 6.20
C PHE A 327 3.66 -5.90 5.06
N GLY A 328 3.62 -4.66 4.60
CA GLY A 328 4.44 -4.20 3.47
C GLY A 328 4.37 -2.70 3.28
N LEU A 329 4.62 -1.93 4.33
CA LEU A 329 4.58 -0.46 4.29
C LEU A 329 5.95 0.13 3.99
N THR A 330 6.84 0.24 4.97
CA THR A 330 8.22 0.75 4.79
C THR A 330 9.29 -0.31 5.06
N MET A 331 10.40 -0.25 4.33
CA MET A 331 11.61 -1.05 4.58
C MET A 331 12.88 -0.21 4.40
N GLY A 332 13.78 -0.25 5.38
CA GLY A 332 15.10 0.38 5.31
C GLY A 332 16.19 -0.61 4.91
N ILE A 333 17.20 -0.15 4.18
CA ILE A 333 18.38 -0.93 3.80
C ILE A 333 19.62 -0.06 4.05
N HIS A 334 20.55 -0.54 4.85
CA HIS A 334 21.89 0.03 4.97
C HIS A 334 22.95 -0.95 4.48
N SER A 335 23.61 -0.57 3.39
CA SER A 335 24.71 -1.30 2.77
C SER A 335 25.48 -0.38 1.82
N ARG A 336 26.80 -0.56 1.76
CA ARG A 336 27.66 0.06 0.75
C ARG A 336 27.82 -0.79 -0.52
N ILE A 337 27.18 -1.96 -0.58
CA ILE A 337 27.20 -2.84 -1.75
C ILE A 337 25.94 -2.57 -2.57
N GLU A 338 26.09 -1.84 -3.67
CA GLU A 338 24.99 -1.43 -4.54
C GLU A 338 24.14 -2.61 -5.04
N GLU A 339 24.78 -3.68 -5.54
CA GLU A 339 24.09 -4.89 -6.01
C GLU A 339 23.21 -5.52 -4.91
N ARG A 340 23.63 -5.42 -3.64
CA ARG A 340 22.87 -5.93 -2.50
C ARG A 340 21.66 -5.04 -2.20
N CYS A 341 21.83 -3.72 -2.26
CA CYS A 341 20.71 -2.77 -2.13
C CYS A 341 19.66 -3.00 -3.21
N GLU A 342 20.07 -3.12 -4.47
CA GLU A 342 19.17 -3.40 -5.60
C GLU A 342 18.46 -4.74 -5.43
N TYR A 343 19.18 -5.79 -5.05
CA TYR A 343 18.62 -7.10 -4.78
C TYR A 343 17.54 -7.06 -3.69
N LEU A 344 17.86 -6.48 -2.53
CA LEU A 344 16.92 -6.37 -1.41
C LEU A 344 15.70 -5.52 -1.77
N ALA A 345 15.89 -4.39 -2.45
CA ALA A 345 14.80 -3.54 -2.89
C ALA A 345 13.87 -4.24 -3.89
N LYS A 346 14.43 -5.03 -4.82
CA LYS A 346 13.67 -5.87 -5.78
C LYS A 346 12.90 -6.98 -5.07
N MET A 347 13.50 -7.64 -4.08
CA MET A 347 12.87 -8.79 -3.40
C MET A 347 11.85 -8.41 -2.34
N SER A 348 11.98 -7.21 -1.75
CA SER A 348 11.04 -6.66 -0.78
C SER A 348 9.61 -6.58 -1.31
N ARG A 349 8.63 -6.87 -0.46
CA ARG A 349 7.21 -6.61 -0.69
C ARG A 349 6.73 -5.33 -0.01
N ALA A 350 7.63 -4.47 0.46
CA ALA A 350 7.25 -3.15 0.98
C ALA A 350 6.79 -2.21 -0.15
N GLY A 351 5.90 -1.28 0.20
CA GLY A 351 5.46 -0.21 -0.70
C GLY A 351 6.47 0.93 -0.81
N ASN A 352 7.23 1.22 0.24
CA ASN A 352 8.28 2.23 0.25
C ASN A 352 9.59 1.60 0.76
N VAL A 353 10.65 1.69 -0.03
CA VAL A 353 11.99 1.21 0.30
C VAL A 353 12.95 2.39 0.37
N TYR A 354 13.74 2.45 1.43
CA TYR A 354 14.69 3.52 1.69
C TYR A 354 16.09 2.93 1.81
N VAL A 355 17.05 3.46 1.07
CA VAL A 355 18.43 2.96 1.02
C VAL A 355 19.39 4.01 1.56
N ASN A 356 20.16 3.62 2.58
CA ASN A 356 21.17 4.42 3.28
C ASN A 356 20.61 5.76 3.81
N ARG A 357 19.42 5.72 4.39
CA ARG A 357 18.72 6.86 4.99
C ARG A 357 17.62 6.36 5.92
N ASN A 358 17.08 7.24 6.75
CA ASN A 358 15.88 6.97 7.53
C ASN A 358 14.70 6.53 6.65
N MET A 359 13.72 5.85 7.27
CA MET A 359 12.58 5.24 6.58
C MET A 359 11.23 5.92 6.88
N ILE A 360 11.28 7.19 7.29
CA ILE A 360 10.12 8.02 7.63
C ILE A 360 10.09 9.31 6.79
N GLY A 361 9.08 10.16 6.98
CA GLY A 361 9.04 11.49 6.35
C GLY A 361 8.91 11.47 4.83
N ALA A 362 8.10 10.55 4.29
CA ALA A 362 7.83 10.49 2.85
C ALA A 362 7.23 11.80 2.34
N ILE A 363 7.83 12.39 1.31
CA ILE A 363 7.44 13.68 0.74
C ILE A 363 6.46 13.45 -0.41
N VAL A 364 5.35 14.18 -0.41
CA VAL A 364 4.31 14.12 -1.43
C VAL A 364 4.90 14.39 -2.82
N GLY A 365 4.58 13.54 -3.81
CA GLY A 365 5.08 13.66 -5.17
C GLY A 365 6.54 13.22 -5.38
N VAL A 366 7.30 13.02 -4.31
CA VAL A 366 8.71 12.56 -4.35
C VAL A 366 8.81 11.11 -3.92
N GLN A 367 8.24 10.75 -2.77
CA GLN A 367 8.10 9.37 -2.30
C GLN A 367 6.63 9.01 -2.05
N PRO A 368 5.80 8.86 -3.10
CA PRO A 368 4.42 8.40 -2.97
C PRO A 368 4.30 7.28 -1.93
N PHE A 369 3.39 7.46 -0.98
CA PHE A 369 3.37 6.70 0.25
C PHE A 369 2.16 5.78 0.30
N GLY A 370 2.40 4.53 0.69
CA GLY A 370 1.34 3.54 0.85
C GLY A 370 1.87 2.12 0.75
N GLY A 371 1.20 1.18 1.41
CA GLY A 371 1.66 -0.19 1.54
C GLY A 371 1.00 -1.17 0.58
N ARG A 372 1.25 -2.46 0.84
CA ARG A 372 0.48 -3.59 0.29
C ARG A 372 0.22 -4.64 1.37
N GLY A 373 -0.61 -5.63 1.07
CA GLY A 373 -0.95 -6.67 2.03
C GLY A 373 -1.74 -6.10 3.21
N LEU A 374 -1.32 -6.40 4.43
CA LEU A 374 -1.95 -5.89 5.66
C LEU A 374 -1.78 -4.38 5.87
N SER A 375 -0.90 -3.74 5.09
CA SER A 375 -0.58 -2.31 5.20
C SER A 375 -1.42 -1.40 4.31
N GLY A 376 -2.20 -1.96 3.39
CA GLY A 376 -3.20 -1.17 2.68
C GLY A 376 -3.57 -1.69 1.30
N THR A 377 -4.57 -1.03 0.73
CA THR A 377 -5.16 -1.37 -0.58
C THR A 377 -4.49 -0.63 -1.74
N GLY A 378 -3.89 0.54 -1.45
CA GLY A 378 -3.54 1.55 -2.44
C GLY A 378 -4.77 2.16 -3.14
N PRO A 379 -4.57 3.01 -4.16
CA PRO A 379 -3.26 3.51 -4.64
C PRO A 379 -2.54 4.39 -3.62
N LYS A 380 -1.26 4.69 -3.86
CA LYS A 380 -0.43 5.48 -2.93
C LYS A 380 -0.89 6.93 -2.81
N ALA A 381 -1.00 7.42 -1.57
CA ALA A 381 -1.18 8.84 -1.28
C ALA A 381 0.03 9.64 -1.81
N GLY A 382 -0.24 10.82 -2.36
CA GLY A 382 0.77 11.69 -2.95
C GLY A 382 1.39 11.11 -4.23
N GLY A 383 0.78 10.06 -4.78
CA GLY A 383 1.18 9.39 -6.01
C GLY A 383 0.31 9.77 -7.21
N PRO A 384 0.77 9.49 -8.43
CA PRO A 384 0.06 9.84 -9.66
C PRO A 384 -1.26 9.07 -9.84
N ASN A 385 -1.42 7.92 -9.20
CA ASN A 385 -2.60 7.07 -9.38
C ASN A 385 -3.72 7.33 -8.34
N TYR A 386 -3.49 8.16 -7.33
CA TYR A 386 -4.43 8.33 -6.21
C TYR A 386 -5.81 8.84 -6.66
N LEU A 387 -5.82 9.93 -7.43
CA LEU A 387 -7.05 10.58 -7.90
C LEU A 387 -7.90 9.68 -8.80
N THR A 388 -7.26 8.76 -9.55
CA THR A 388 -7.96 7.83 -10.45
C THR A 388 -8.92 6.88 -9.71
N ARG A 389 -8.71 6.67 -8.42
CA ARG A 389 -9.61 5.84 -7.59
C ARG A 389 -10.82 6.63 -7.08
N LEU A 390 -10.81 7.96 -7.17
CA LEU A 390 -11.86 8.86 -6.69
C LEU A 390 -12.82 9.33 -7.79
N VAL A 391 -12.61 8.87 -9.02
CA VAL A 391 -13.49 9.06 -10.19
C VAL A 391 -14.02 7.71 -10.69
N LYS A 392 -15.16 7.71 -11.39
CA LYS A 392 -15.72 6.54 -12.07
C LYS A 392 -15.55 6.66 -13.60
N GLU A 393 -15.41 5.51 -14.24
CA GLU A 393 -15.32 5.40 -15.70
C GLU A 393 -16.73 5.56 -16.32
N LYS A 394 -16.86 6.46 -17.29
CA LYS A 394 -18.03 6.54 -18.16
C LYS A 394 -17.99 5.40 -19.16
N ALA A 395 -19.05 4.63 -19.20
CA ALA A 395 -19.31 3.63 -20.22
C ALA A 395 -19.48 4.29 -21.59
N SER A 396 -18.68 3.91 -22.60
CA SER A 396 -18.95 4.27 -23.99
C SER A 396 -19.53 3.06 -24.76
N PRO A 397 -20.46 3.24 -25.73
CA PRO A 397 -21.01 2.15 -26.55
C PRO A 397 -19.93 1.30 -27.25
N GLU A 398 -18.81 1.92 -27.62
CA GLU A 398 -17.67 1.29 -28.30
C GLU A 398 -16.78 0.45 -27.36
N ASN A 399 -16.89 0.65 -26.04
CA ASN A 399 -16.11 -0.08 -25.02
C ASN A 399 -17.00 -0.85 -24.04
N VAL A 400 -18.30 -0.99 -24.31
CA VAL A 400 -19.16 -1.85 -23.50
C VAL A 400 -18.69 -3.28 -23.68
N GLN A 401 -18.04 -3.83 -22.66
CA GLN A 401 -17.91 -5.27 -22.52
C GLN A 401 -19.32 -5.84 -22.59
N MET A 402 -19.66 -6.49 -23.71
CA MET A 402 -20.95 -7.12 -23.90
C MET A 402 -21.04 -8.28 -22.91
N THR A 403 -21.66 -8.03 -21.76
CA THR A 403 -21.96 -9.07 -20.80
C THR A 403 -23.36 -9.60 -21.06
N ASN A 404 -23.48 -10.88 -21.43
CA ASN A 404 -24.80 -11.51 -21.59
C ASN A 404 -25.54 -11.47 -20.24
N LEU A 405 -26.75 -10.91 -20.23
CA LEU A 405 -27.48 -10.53 -19.00
C LEU A 405 -28.17 -11.70 -18.27
N THR A 406 -27.97 -12.95 -18.71
CA THR A 406 -28.54 -14.13 -18.04
C THR A 406 -27.48 -14.82 -17.19
N PRO A 407 -27.47 -14.62 -15.86
CA PRO A 407 -26.59 -15.35 -14.96
C PRO A 407 -26.94 -16.84 -14.98
N ASP A 408 -25.93 -17.70 -14.99
CA ASP A 408 -26.08 -19.12 -14.65
C ASP A 408 -26.27 -19.28 -13.14
N GLU A 409 -26.79 -20.40 -12.65
CA GLU A 409 -26.73 -20.68 -11.21
C GLU A 409 -25.26 -20.87 -10.78
N LEU A 410 -24.80 -20.11 -9.78
CA LEU A 410 -23.49 -20.38 -9.17
C LEU A 410 -23.66 -21.68 -8.38
N ASP A 411 -23.00 -22.75 -8.81
CA ASP A 411 -22.93 -23.96 -7.99
C ASP A 411 -22.12 -23.65 -6.72
N THR A 412 -22.85 -23.26 -5.68
CA THR A 412 -22.31 -22.95 -4.35
C THR A 412 -22.30 -24.19 -3.46
N HIS A 413 -22.60 -25.38 -3.99
CA HIS A 413 -22.56 -26.59 -3.19
C HIS A 413 -21.13 -26.86 -2.73
N HIS A 414 -20.97 -27.13 -1.44
CA HIS A 414 -19.70 -27.58 -0.88
C HIS A 414 -19.33 -28.94 -1.48
N TYR A 415 -18.42 -28.89 -2.45
CA TYR A 415 -17.84 -30.09 -3.03
C TYR A 415 -16.76 -30.64 -2.09
N SER A 416 -17.00 -31.82 -1.51
CA SER A 416 -16.04 -32.53 -0.66
C SER A 416 -14.80 -32.90 -1.48
N GLY A 417 -13.74 -32.08 -1.41
CA GLY A 417 -12.50 -32.24 -2.18
C GLY A 417 -12.00 -30.95 -2.84
N ALA A 418 -12.84 -29.91 -2.96
CA ALA A 418 -12.43 -28.63 -3.54
C ALA A 418 -11.28 -27.98 -2.75
N ALA A 419 -11.32 -28.05 -1.41
CA ALA A 419 -10.28 -27.45 -0.56
C ALA A 419 -8.89 -28.05 -0.80
N GLU A 420 -8.76 -29.39 -0.88
CA GLU A 420 -7.48 -30.06 -1.10
C GLU A 420 -6.92 -29.75 -2.51
N GLN A 421 -7.79 -29.73 -3.51
CA GLN A 421 -7.40 -29.36 -4.88
C GLN A 421 -6.94 -27.90 -4.95
N VAL A 422 -7.64 -26.99 -4.29
CA VAL A 422 -7.27 -25.56 -4.24
C VAL A 422 -5.96 -25.34 -3.48
N GLU A 423 -5.71 -26.08 -2.40
CA GLU A 423 -4.44 -26.02 -1.67
C GLU A 423 -3.27 -26.36 -2.62
N LYS A 424 -3.43 -27.38 -3.46
CA LYS A 424 -2.42 -27.74 -4.46
C LYS A 424 -2.21 -26.61 -5.49
N LEU A 425 -3.29 -26.01 -5.99
CA LEU A 425 -3.20 -24.88 -6.93
C LEU A 425 -2.46 -23.69 -6.30
N MET A 426 -2.78 -23.37 -5.05
CA MET A 426 -2.18 -22.25 -4.32
C MET A 426 -0.71 -22.51 -3.97
N ALA A 427 -0.35 -23.73 -3.54
CA ALA A 427 1.03 -24.11 -3.29
C ALA A 427 1.90 -24.02 -4.56
N ASN A 428 1.37 -24.45 -5.71
CA ASN A 428 2.03 -24.29 -7.00
C ASN A 428 2.24 -22.80 -7.34
N SER A 429 1.22 -21.97 -7.13
CA SER A 429 1.32 -20.52 -7.34
C SER A 429 2.38 -19.88 -6.44
N MET A 430 2.39 -20.18 -5.14
CA MET A 430 3.39 -19.69 -4.18
C MET A 430 4.82 -20.04 -4.60
N ARG A 431 5.05 -21.30 -5.00
CA ARG A 431 6.36 -21.81 -5.42
C ARG A 431 6.91 -21.02 -6.60
N ASP A 432 6.06 -20.78 -7.60
CA ASP A 432 6.49 -20.23 -8.88
C ASP A 432 6.39 -18.69 -8.95
N GLU A 433 5.62 -18.05 -8.05
CA GLU A 433 5.42 -16.58 -8.00
C GLU A 433 6.73 -15.80 -7.83
N LYS A 434 7.61 -16.23 -6.91
CA LYS A 434 8.88 -15.52 -6.62
C LYS A 434 9.74 -15.42 -7.88
N ILE A 435 9.82 -16.51 -8.66
CA ILE A 435 10.59 -16.59 -9.90
C ILE A 435 9.91 -15.76 -10.98
N TRP A 436 8.61 -15.99 -11.24
CA TRP A 436 7.87 -15.30 -12.30
C TRP A 436 7.86 -13.77 -12.13
N ARG A 437 7.66 -13.30 -10.90
CA ARG A 437 7.73 -11.87 -10.57
C ARG A 437 9.11 -11.28 -10.85
N ALA A 438 10.18 -12.04 -10.57
CA ALA A 438 11.55 -11.59 -10.73
C ALA A 438 12.07 -11.68 -12.18
N THR A 439 11.41 -12.48 -13.05
CA THR A 439 11.68 -12.59 -14.48
C THR A 439 11.59 -11.22 -15.17
N PRO A 440 12.56 -10.81 -16.01
CA PRO A 440 12.50 -9.54 -16.73
C PRO A 440 11.21 -9.34 -17.55
N LEU A 441 10.75 -8.09 -17.66
CA LEU A 441 9.51 -7.76 -18.38
C LEU A 441 9.51 -8.27 -19.82
N ASN A 442 10.63 -8.12 -20.54
CA ASN A 442 10.75 -8.55 -21.93
C ASN A 442 10.54 -10.07 -22.07
N ASP A 443 11.06 -10.85 -21.13
CA ASP A 443 10.94 -12.30 -21.15
C ASP A 443 9.50 -12.73 -20.81
N ARG A 444 8.85 -12.04 -19.85
CA ARG A 444 7.43 -12.27 -19.56
C ARG A 444 6.54 -11.96 -20.76
N VAL A 445 6.71 -10.79 -21.36
CA VAL A 445 5.94 -10.37 -22.55
C VAL A 445 6.21 -11.31 -23.73
N SER A 446 7.46 -11.75 -23.91
CA SER A 446 7.83 -12.74 -24.95
C SER A 446 7.11 -14.07 -24.75
N ALA A 447 7.10 -14.61 -23.53
CA ALA A 447 6.39 -15.85 -23.21
C ALA A 447 4.88 -15.73 -23.49
N VAL A 448 4.27 -14.59 -23.15
CA VAL A 448 2.84 -14.34 -23.42
C VAL A 448 2.58 -14.14 -24.93
N ARG A 449 3.47 -13.50 -25.69
CA ARG A 449 3.38 -13.42 -27.16
C ARG A 449 3.43 -14.81 -27.81
N GLN A 450 4.28 -15.71 -27.30
CA GLN A 450 4.33 -17.10 -27.77
C GLN A 450 3.04 -17.87 -27.45
N LEU A 451 2.42 -17.62 -26.30
CA LEU A 451 1.08 -18.14 -25.99
C LEU A 451 0.06 -17.71 -27.04
N LEU A 452 -0.01 -16.41 -27.35
CA LEU A 452 -0.94 -15.90 -28.37
C LEU A 452 -0.73 -16.54 -29.74
N ALA A 453 0.52 -16.74 -30.15
CA ALA A 453 0.84 -17.40 -31.41
C ALA A 453 0.40 -18.88 -31.43
N LYS A 454 0.52 -19.59 -30.31
CA LYS A 454 0.11 -20.99 -30.16
C LYS A 454 -1.41 -21.16 -30.04
N VAL A 455 -2.10 -20.20 -29.42
CA VAL A 455 -3.57 -20.19 -29.27
C VAL A 455 -4.26 -19.93 -30.60
N ALA A 456 -3.66 -19.11 -31.48
CA ALA A 456 -4.18 -18.81 -32.81
C ALA A 456 -4.33 -20.02 -33.74
N THR A 457 -3.83 -21.20 -33.35
CA THR A 457 -3.90 -22.44 -34.14
C THR A 457 -4.66 -23.56 -33.44
N VAL A 458 -5.54 -23.22 -32.48
CA VAL A 458 -6.30 -24.19 -31.69
C VAL A 458 -7.77 -24.09 -32.06
N ASP A 459 -8.30 -25.13 -32.70
CA ASP A 459 -9.64 -25.14 -33.28
C ASP A 459 -10.75 -24.85 -32.26
N ILE A 460 -10.71 -25.47 -31.07
CA ILE A 460 -11.75 -25.25 -30.03
C ILE A 460 -11.84 -23.79 -29.57
N ILE A 461 -10.74 -23.04 -29.65
CA ILE A 461 -10.72 -21.63 -29.26
C ILE A 461 -11.32 -20.75 -30.36
N ASP A 462 -11.13 -21.11 -31.63
CA ASP A 462 -11.73 -20.42 -32.77
C ASP A 462 -13.25 -20.62 -32.83
N GLU A 463 -13.74 -21.79 -32.40
CA GLU A 463 -15.17 -22.09 -32.35
C GLU A 463 -15.95 -21.30 -31.28
N LEU A 464 -15.30 -20.97 -30.14
CA LEU A 464 -15.95 -20.23 -29.05
C LEU A 464 -15.86 -18.71 -29.19
N ALA A 465 -14.79 -18.21 -29.79
CA ALA A 465 -14.59 -16.79 -29.92
C ALA A 465 -15.49 -16.21 -31.03
N ASP A 466 -16.34 -15.22 -30.68
CA ASP A 466 -17.14 -14.50 -31.68
C ASP A 466 -16.25 -13.90 -32.80
N ASP A 467 -15.06 -13.42 -32.42
CA ASP A 467 -13.99 -12.99 -33.32
C ASP A 467 -12.62 -13.23 -32.65
N LEU A 468 -12.01 -14.39 -32.93
CA LEU A 468 -10.68 -14.73 -32.41
C LEU A 468 -9.60 -13.77 -32.95
N ALA A 469 -9.72 -13.32 -34.20
CA ALA A 469 -8.73 -12.44 -34.82
C ALA A 469 -8.70 -11.07 -34.13
N LEU A 470 -9.88 -10.50 -33.84
CA LEU A 470 -10.01 -9.27 -33.05
C LEU A 470 -9.44 -9.46 -31.65
N THR A 471 -9.76 -10.56 -30.97
CA THR A 471 -9.25 -10.84 -29.63
C THR A 471 -7.73 -10.95 -29.59
N LEU A 472 -7.12 -11.60 -30.58
CA LEU A 472 -5.67 -11.67 -30.71
C LEU A 472 -5.05 -10.30 -31.03
N ALA A 473 -5.72 -9.46 -31.81
CA ALA A 473 -5.28 -8.10 -32.10
C ALA A 473 -5.31 -7.22 -30.84
N ASP A 474 -6.41 -7.25 -30.09
CA ASP A 474 -6.56 -6.54 -28.81
C ASP A 474 -5.53 -6.99 -27.79
N ALA A 475 -5.32 -8.30 -27.66
CA ALA A 475 -4.30 -8.88 -26.81
C ALA A 475 -2.90 -8.35 -27.13
N ARG A 476 -2.52 -8.29 -28.41
CA ARG A 476 -1.22 -7.73 -28.84
C ARG A 476 -1.13 -6.24 -28.54
N ALA A 477 -2.20 -5.48 -28.79
CA ALA A 477 -2.25 -4.06 -28.47
C ALA A 477 -2.13 -3.82 -26.95
N GLN A 478 -2.75 -4.68 -26.14
CA GLN A 478 -2.69 -4.63 -24.69
C GLN A 478 -1.30 -4.94 -24.15
N LEU A 479 -0.61 -5.96 -24.70
CA LEU A 479 0.79 -6.24 -24.35
C LEU A 479 1.69 -5.06 -24.66
N ASN A 480 1.51 -4.39 -25.81
CA ASN A 480 2.29 -3.21 -26.17
C ASN A 480 2.01 -2.04 -25.21
N ARG A 481 0.74 -1.84 -24.79
CA ARG A 481 0.38 -0.84 -23.78
C ARG A 481 1.03 -1.12 -22.44
N LEU A 482 0.99 -2.38 -21.98
CA LEU A 482 1.59 -2.81 -20.72
C LEU A 482 3.11 -2.67 -20.75
N GLU A 483 3.75 -3.10 -21.83
CA GLU A 483 5.19 -2.95 -22.03
C GLU A 483 5.59 -1.47 -21.95
N LYS A 484 4.85 -0.58 -22.61
CA LYS A 484 5.09 0.88 -22.52
C LYS A 484 4.93 1.41 -21.10
N HIS A 485 3.96 0.92 -20.32
CA HIS A 485 3.72 1.36 -18.94
C HIS A 485 4.75 0.83 -17.93
N MET A 486 5.29 -0.38 -18.14
CA MET A 486 6.17 -1.03 -17.16
C MET A 486 7.66 -0.99 -17.52
N ARG A 487 8.02 -0.67 -18.77
CA ARG A 487 9.41 -0.78 -19.25
C ARG A 487 10.40 0.10 -18.48
N LYS A 488 9.97 1.26 -17.99
CA LYS A 488 10.82 2.17 -17.21
C LYS A 488 10.06 2.60 -15.97
N PHE A 489 10.75 2.58 -14.83
CA PHE A 489 10.24 3.25 -13.63
C PHE A 489 10.12 4.75 -13.87
N THR A 490 9.22 5.39 -13.13
CA THR A 490 9.08 6.85 -13.15
C THR A 490 10.11 7.45 -12.21
N THR A 491 11.03 8.27 -12.73
CA THR A 491 11.89 9.11 -11.88
C THR A 491 11.04 10.25 -11.34
N LEU A 492 11.04 10.42 -10.02
CA LEU A 492 10.31 11.47 -9.34
C LEU A 492 11.26 12.62 -9.00
N PRO A 493 10.85 13.88 -9.19
CA PRO A 493 11.68 15.02 -8.81
C PRO A 493 11.92 15.00 -7.30
N GLY A 494 13.13 15.29 -6.86
CA GLY A 494 13.51 15.28 -5.45
C GLY A 494 14.72 16.17 -5.18
N PRO A 495 15.15 16.30 -3.92
CA PRO A 495 16.31 17.10 -3.57
C PRO A 495 17.59 16.51 -4.16
N THR A 496 18.58 17.38 -4.39
CA THR A 496 19.91 16.96 -4.81
C THR A 496 20.53 16.02 -3.76
N GLY A 497 21.16 14.94 -4.22
CA GLY A 497 21.72 13.92 -3.32
C GLY A 497 20.76 12.77 -3.02
N GLU A 498 19.61 12.76 -3.66
CA GLU A 498 18.63 11.69 -3.54
C GLU A 498 18.18 11.20 -4.92
N SER A 499 18.01 9.88 -5.06
CA SER A 499 17.35 9.26 -6.21
C SER A 499 16.00 8.71 -5.79
N ASN A 500 14.94 9.18 -6.45
CA ASN A 500 13.57 8.77 -6.16
C ASN A 500 12.92 8.15 -7.39
N THR A 501 12.47 6.90 -7.24
CA THR A 501 11.90 6.13 -8.35
C THR A 501 10.61 5.43 -7.93
N LEU A 502 9.61 5.49 -8.81
CA LEU A 502 8.34 4.79 -8.67
C LEU A 502 8.28 3.64 -9.66
N HIS A 503 8.18 2.44 -9.13
CA HIS A 503 8.11 1.17 -9.85
C HIS A 503 6.68 0.63 -9.80
N LEU A 504 6.31 -0.08 -10.86
CA LEU A 504 5.06 -0.83 -10.91
C LEU A 504 5.37 -2.33 -10.83
N GLU A 505 4.73 -3.01 -9.88
CA GLU A 505 4.97 -4.42 -9.59
C GLU A 505 3.68 -5.23 -9.61
N ALA A 506 3.81 -6.53 -9.88
CA ALA A 506 2.71 -7.47 -9.76
C ALA A 506 2.09 -7.47 -8.35
N ARG A 507 0.78 -7.70 -8.27
CA ARG A 507 0.05 -7.88 -7.01
C ARG A 507 0.41 -9.20 -6.33
N GLY A 508 0.53 -10.28 -7.12
CA GLY A 508 0.73 -11.65 -6.65
C GLY A 508 -0.17 -12.64 -7.39
N CYS A 509 -0.76 -13.60 -6.69
CA CYS A 509 -1.72 -14.53 -7.26
C CYS A 509 -3.09 -13.87 -7.46
N VAL A 510 -3.59 -13.81 -8.70
CA VAL A 510 -4.92 -13.27 -9.02
C VAL A 510 -5.83 -14.31 -9.66
N VAL A 511 -7.13 -14.16 -9.43
CA VAL A 511 -8.14 -14.96 -10.12
C VAL A 511 -8.66 -14.19 -11.32
N CYS A 512 -8.81 -14.85 -12.47
CA CYS A 512 -9.59 -14.33 -13.59
C CYS A 512 -10.87 -15.16 -13.72
N TYR A 513 -12.02 -14.57 -13.43
CA TYR A 513 -13.30 -15.29 -13.47
C TYR A 513 -14.01 -15.07 -14.80
N ALA A 514 -14.56 -16.15 -15.37
CA ALA A 514 -15.44 -16.09 -16.52
C ALA A 514 -16.62 -17.07 -16.36
N ASP A 515 -17.80 -16.58 -16.69
CA ASP A 515 -19.02 -17.37 -16.84
C ASP A 515 -19.75 -16.99 -18.13
N LYS A 516 -20.95 -17.53 -18.37
CA LYS A 516 -21.76 -17.27 -19.57
C LYS A 516 -22.05 -15.79 -19.83
N SER A 517 -21.95 -14.94 -18.80
CA SER A 517 -22.12 -13.49 -18.91
C SER A 517 -20.83 -12.76 -19.28
N THR A 518 -19.70 -13.45 -19.38
CA THR A 518 -18.38 -12.86 -19.65
C THR A 518 -18.03 -13.05 -21.13
N SER A 519 -17.62 -11.99 -21.82
CA SER A 519 -17.14 -12.13 -23.19
C SER A 519 -15.79 -12.85 -23.22
N PHE A 520 -15.59 -13.71 -24.23
CA PHE A 520 -14.32 -14.41 -24.44
C PHE A 520 -13.15 -13.41 -24.52
N ASN A 521 -13.35 -12.30 -25.23
CA ASN A 521 -12.37 -11.24 -25.40
C ASN A 521 -11.90 -10.64 -24.06
N PHE A 522 -12.82 -10.22 -23.19
CA PHE A 522 -12.46 -9.66 -21.88
C PHE A 522 -11.73 -10.69 -21.01
N TRP A 523 -12.23 -11.93 -20.99
CA TRP A 523 -11.63 -13.01 -20.23
C TRP A 523 -10.18 -13.29 -20.67
N ALA A 524 -9.94 -13.44 -21.97
CA ALA A 524 -8.61 -13.64 -22.53
C ALA A 524 -7.68 -12.46 -22.20
N ILE A 525 -8.13 -11.22 -22.43
CA ILE A 525 -7.35 -10.01 -22.14
C ILE A 525 -7.00 -9.91 -20.65
N SER A 526 -7.90 -10.32 -19.76
CA SER A 526 -7.65 -10.35 -18.31
C SER A 526 -6.51 -11.29 -17.95
N ILE A 527 -6.52 -12.52 -18.48
CA ILE A 527 -5.44 -13.50 -18.26
C ILE A 527 -4.11 -12.95 -18.82
N ILE A 528 -4.12 -12.47 -20.05
CA ILE A 528 -2.93 -11.97 -20.76
C ILE A 528 -2.31 -10.78 -20.02
N THR A 529 -3.15 -9.83 -19.59
CA THR A 529 -2.70 -8.64 -18.85
C THR A 529 -2.10 -9.05 -17.50
N ALA A 530 -2.76 -9.93 -16.76
CA ALA A 530 -2.30 -10.39 -15.46
C ALA A 530 -0.95 -11.13 -15.55
N LEU A 531 -0.82 -12.08 -16.48
CA LEU A 531 0.43 -12.82 -16.71
C LEU A 531 1.59 -11.89 -17.09
N ALA A 532 1.37 -11.00 -18.07
CA ALA A 532 2.41 -10.08 -18.54
C ALA A 532 2.86 -9.08 -17.45
N ALA A 533 1.92 -8.65 -16.59
CA ALA A 533 2.20 -7.82 -15.42
C ALA A 533 3.05 -8.54 -14.35
N GLY A 534 3.25 -9.86 -14.46
CA GLY A 534 4.04 -10.67 -13.52
C GLY A 534 3.21 -11.31 -12.40
N ASN A 535 1.89 -11.28 -12.50
CA ASN A 535 1.01 -12.01 -11.57
C ASN A 535 0.99 -13.50 -11.95
N THR A 536 0.83 -14.37 -10.96
CA THR A 536 0.37 -15.74 -11.23
C THR A 536 -1.15 -15.73 -11.34
N VAL A 537 -1.70 -16.58 -12.19
CA VAL A 537 -3.12 -16.55 -12.55
C VAL A 537 -3.77 -17.90 -12.30
N ILE A 538 -4.89 -17.89 -11.59
CA ILE A 538 -5.83 -19.02 -11.53
C ILE A 538 -7.11 -18.59 -12.24
N THR A 539 -7.35 -19.09 -13.44
CA THR A 539 -8.62 -18.81 -14.13
C THR A 539 -9.70 -19.75 -13.62
N VAL A 540 -10.84 -19.18 -13.22
CA VAL A 540 -12.05 -19.94 -12.86
C VAL A 540 -13.03 -19.78 -14.01
N ALA A 541 -13.18 -20.84 -14.80
CA ALA A 541 -14.00 -20.86 -16.00
C ALA A 541 -15.23 -21.74 -15.79
N SER A 542 -16.41 -21.27 -16.23
CA SER A 542 -17.59 -22.14 -16.34
C SER A 542 -17.35 -23.27 -17.36
N GLU A 543 -18.21 -24.28 -17.39
CA GLU A 543 -18.12 -25.37 -18.36
C GLU A 543 -18.13 -24.87 -19.83
N LEU A 544 -18.59 -23.64 -20.09
CA LEU A 544 -18.53 -23.02 -21.41
C LEU A 544 -17.10 -22.64 -21.85
N PHE A 545 -16.20 -22.32 -20.92
CA PHE A 545 -14.84 -21.83 -21.20
C PHE A 545 -13.75 -22.81 -20.72
N TYR A 546 -14.13 -23.95 -20.15
CA TYR A 546 -13.21 -24.79 -19.39
C TYR A 546 -12.15 -25.45 -20.29
N ASP A 547 -12.56 -26.02 -21.42
CA ASP A 547 -11.64 -26.73 -22.32
C ASP A 547 -10.68 -25.75 -23.02
N GLU A 548 -11.16 -24.55 -23.34
CA GLU A 548 -10.36 -23.44 -23.85
C GLU A 548 -9.36 -22.96 -22.79
N ALA A 549 -9.79 -22.85 -21.53
CA ALA A 549 -8.91 -22.49 -20.43
C ALA A 549 -7.77 -23.50 -20.26
N VAL A 550 -8.09 -24.80 -20.34
CA VAL A 550 -7.10 -25.88 -20.31
C VAL A 550 -6.15 -25.78 -21.50
N ALA A 551 -6.68 -25.52 -22.70
CA ALA A 551 -5.86 -25.33 -23.90
C ALA A 551 -4.91 -24.14 -23.77
N PHE A 552 -5.37 -22.96 -23.31
CA PHE A 552 -4.50 -21.81 -23.02
C PHE A 552 -3.38 -22.20 -22.05
N LYS A 553 -3.73 -22.92 -20.97
CA LYS A 553 -2.79 -23.35 -19.93
C LYS A 553 -1.72 -24.28 -20.48
N ASP A 554 -2.12 -25.32 -21.20
CA ASP A 554 -1.19 -26.28 -21.80
C ASP A 554 -0.29 -25.61 -22.86
N LYS A 555 -0.83 -24.68 -23.67
CA LYS A 555 -0.01 -23.91 -24.61
C LYS A 555 0.99 -23.01 -23.91
N PHE A 556 0.62 -22.39 -22.79
CA PHE A 556 1.56 -21.56 -22.02
C PHE A 556 2.65 -22.39 -21.37
N ILE A 557 2.32 -23.52 -20.75
CA ILE A 557 3.33 -24.44 -20.20
C ILE A 557 4.30 -24.92 -21.31
N SER A 558 3.80 -25.14 -22.53
CA SER A 558 4.65 -25.52 -23.67
C SER A 558 5.65 -24.45 -24.14
N THR A 559 5.63 -23.23 -23.59
CA THR A 559 6.66 -22.20 -23.81
C THR A 559 7.83 -22.32 -22.82
N GLY A 560 7.77 -23.27 -21.88
CA GLY A 560 8.80 -23.49 -20.86
C GLY A 560 8.51 -22.78 -19.54
N ILE A 561 7.33 -22.18 -19.38
CA ILE A 561 6.91 -21.55 -18.12
C ILE A 561 6.37 -22.60 -17.14
N ALA A 562 6.68 -22.41 -15.86
CA ALA A 562 6.26 -23.31 -14.79
C ALA A 562 4.73 -23.37 -14.63
N GLU A 563 4.22 -24.55 -14.27
CA GLU A 563 2.77 -24.80 -14.14
C GLU A 563 2.06 -23.89 -13.13
N GLY A 564 2.74 -23.43 -12.08
CA GLY A 564 2.14 -22.60 -11.04
C GLY A 564 1.83 -21.18 -11.51
N VAL A 565 2.43 -20.74 -12.62
CA VAL A 565 2.24 -19.38 -13.15
C VAL A 565 0.84 -19.19 -13.75
N PHE A 566 0.31 -20.21 -14.42
CA PHE A 566 -1.04 -20.17 -14.97
C PHE A 566 -1.75 -21.51 -14.78
N GLN A 567 -2.87 -21.46 -14.07
CA GLN A 567 -3.63 -22.64 -13.66
C GLN A 567 -5.12 -22.45 -13.94
N VAL A 568 -5.85 -23.56 -14.05
CA VAL A 568 -7.28 -23.59 -14.38
C VAL A 568 -8.05 -24.27 -13.26
N ALA A 569 -9.14 -23.64 -12.84
CA ALA A 569 -10.04 -24.12 -11.80
C ALA A 569 -11.49 -24.14 -12.29
N ARG A 570 -12.29 -25.00 -11.67
CA ARG A 570 -13.74 -25.13 -11.93
C ARG A 570 -14.56 -24.21 -11.02
N PRO A 571 -15.81 -23.87 -11.36
CA PRO A 571 -16.64 -22.98 -10.56
C PRO A 571 -16.88 -23.46 -9.13
N ASN A 572 -16.98 -24.78 -8.92
CA ASN A 572 -17.14 -25.38 -7.59
C ASN A 572 -15.91 -25.21 -6.67
N GLN A 573 -14.77 -24.77 -7.21
CA GLN A 573 -13.56 -24.43 -6.44
C GLN A 573 -13.49 -22.94 -6.09
N LEU A 574 -14.35 -22.08 -6.68
CA LEU A 574 -14.28 -20.63 -6.57
C LEU A 574 -14.30 -20.15 -5.12
N GLN A 575 -15.22 -20.65 -4.30
CA GLN A 575 -15.35 -20.22 -2.92
C GLN A 575 -14.07 -20.50 -2.10
N ALA A 576 -13.49 -21.70 -2.27
CA ALA A 576 -12.25 -22.07 -1.60
C ALA A 576 -11.07 -21.21 -2.07
N ILE A 577 -11.00 -20.89 -3.36
CA ILE A 577 -9.99 -19.98 -3.93
C ILE A 577 -10.14 -18.57 -3.33
N LEU A 578 -11.36 -18.03 -3.31
CA LEU A 578 -11.65 -16.70 -2.76
C LEU A 578 -11.38 -16.62 -1.26
N ALA A 579 -11.43 -17.73 -0.52
CA ALA A 579 -11.11 -17.77 0.90
C ALA A 579 -9.59 -17.93 1.20
N HIS A 580 -8.77 -18.31 0.21
CA HIS A 580 -7.40 -18.76 0.46
C HIS A 580 -6.40 -17.60 0.73
N PRO A 581 -5.59 -17.62 1.81
CA PRO A 581 -4.73 -16.50 2.23
C PRO A 581 -3.76 -15.94 1.17
N HIS A 582 -3.28 -16.78 0.25
CA HIS A 582 -2.34 -16.40 -0.83
C HIS A 582 -2.90 -15.47 -1.90
N LEU A 583 -4.23 -15.39 -2.04
CA LEU A 583 -4.86 -14.58 -3.07
C LEU A 583 -4.54 -13.09 -2.91
N ALA A 584 -4.32 -12.38 -4.02
CA ALA A 584 -4.00 -10.96 -4.09
C ALA A 584 -5.09 -10.09 -4.77
N GLY A 585 -6.12 -10.71 -5.36
CA GLY A 585 -7.26 -10.03 -5.98
C GLY A 585 -8.05 -10.94 -6.93
N ALA A 586 -9.23 -10.49 -7.34
CA ALA A 586 -10.07 -11.20 -8.30
C ALA A 586 -10.53 -10.28 -9.43
N VAL A 587 -10.26 -10.66 -10.67
CA VAL A 587 -10.68 -9.97 -11.88
C VAL A 587 -12.07 -10.44 -12.29
N VAL A 588 -12.99 -9.49 -12.39
CA VAL A 588 -14.40 -9.70 -12.75
C VAL A 588 -14.82 -8.62 -13.74
N ALA A 589 -15.63 -8.99 -14.74
CA ALA A 589 -16.16 -8.03 -15.71
C ALA A 589 -16.91 -6.90 -15.00
N ALA A 590 -16.75 -5.66 -15.47
CA ALA A 590 -17.24 -4.44 -14.79
C ALA A 590 -18.77 -4.37 -14.64
N ARG A 591 -19.50 -5.17 -15.42
CA ARG A 591 -20.96 -5.25 -15.41
C ARG A 591 -21.50 -6.61 -14.99
N SER A 592 -20.63 -7.45 -14.41
CA SER A 592 -21.05 -8.75 -13.92
C SER A 592 -22.00 -8.57 -12.73
N SER A 593 -23.11 -9.31 -12.75
CA SER A 593 -24.00 -9.47 -11.59
C SER A 593 -23.31 -10.15 -10.40
N ARG A 594 -22.08 -10.65 -10.58
CA ARG A 594 -21.27 -11.30 -9.53
C ARG A 594 -20.38 -10.35 -8.73
N LEU A 595 -20.28 -9.07 -9.08
CA LEU A 595 -19.41 -8.12 -8.36
C LEU A 595 -19.70 -8.09 -6.85
N GLY A 596 -20.98 -8.10 -6.45
CA GLY A 596 -21.39 -8.17 -5.05
C GLY A 596 -20.92 -9.45 -4.35
N TYR A 597 -21.07 -10.61 -5.00
CA TYR A 597 -20.60 -11.89 -4.47
C TYR A 597 -19.09 -11.89 -4.21
N PHE A 598 -18.29 -11.48 -5.20
CA PHE A 598 -16.83 -11.41 -5.04
C PHE A 598 -16.44 -10.42 -3.94
N SER A 599 -17.09 -9.26 -3.88
CA SER A 599 -16.83 -8.26 -2.82
C SER A 599 -17.12 -8.84 -1.43
N GLN A 600 -18.24 -9.55 -1.27
CA GLN A 600 -18.64 -10.18 -0.02
C GLN A 600 -17.67 -11.30 0.39
N GLN A 601 -17.33 -12.21 -0.53
CA GLN A 601 -16.41 -13.31 -0.22
C GLN A 601 -15.01 -12.79 0.15
N LEU A 602 -14.48 -11.81 -0.59
CA LEU A 602 -13.18 -11.24 -0.29
C LEU A 602 -13.16 -10.46 1.04
N ALA A 603 -14.23 -9.72 1.37
CA ALA A 603 -14.32 -8.98 2.62
C ALA A 603 -14.45 -9.88 3.88
N GLN A 604 -14.94 -11.11 3.73
CA GLN A 604 -15.05 -12.09 4.83
C GLN A 604 -13.70 -12.75 5.19
N ARG A 605 -12.68 -12.58 4.36
CA ARG A 605 -11.35 -13.13 4.62
C ARG A 605 -10.71 -12.50 5.85
N LYS A 606 -9.83 -13.27 6.50
CA LYS A 606 -8.84 -12.72 7.41
C LYS A 606 -7.59 -12.35 6.62
N GLY A 607 -6.96 -11.23 6.96
CA GLY A 607 -5.72 -10.78 6.34
C GLY A 607 -5.89 -9.49 5.53
N ALA A 608 -5.16 -9.39 4.43
CA ALA A 608 -5.17 -8.20 3.56
C ALA A 608 -6.58 -7.96 2.97
N ILE A 609 -6.96 -6.68 2.89
CA ILE A 609 -8.18 -6.26 2.18
C ILE A 609 -7.89 -6.36 0.67
N LEU A 610 -8.56 -7.29 0.00
CA LEU A 610 -8.30 -7.59 -1.40
C LEU A 610 -9.24 -6.84 -2.35
N PRO A 611 -8.75 -6.37 -3.50
CA PRO A 611 -9.60 -5.73 -4.50
C PRO A 611 -10.37 -6.76 -5.32
N VAL A 612 -11.64 -6.48 -5.57
CA VAL A 612 -12.29 -6.89 -6.81
C VAL A 612 -11.79 -5.95 -7.91
N ILE A 613 -11.21 -6.50 -8.96
CA ILE A 613 -10.59 -5.80 -10.07
C ILE A 613 -11.55 -5.87 -11.25
N SER A 614 -12.16 -4.75 -11.57
CA SER A 614 -12.93 -4.55 -12.79
C SER A 614 -12.35 -3.37 -13.56
N ALA A 615 -12.68 -3.20 -14.82
CA ALA A 615 -12.35 -2.01 -15.60
C ALA A 615 -13.25 -1.95 -16.85
N GLU A 616 -13.71 -0.75 -17.22
CA GLU A 616 -14.36 -0.53 -18.52
C GLU A 616 -13.28 -0.41 -19.61
N TYR A 617 -12.11 0.16 -19.30
CA TYR A 617 -11.01 0.36 -20.25
C TYR A 617 -9.79 -0.52 -19.97
N TYR A 618 -9.12 -0.99 -21.02
CA TYR A 618 -7.96 -1.89 -20.90
C TYR A 618 -6.73 -1.26 -20.23
N ASP A 619 -6.51 0.05 -20.37
CA ASP A 619 -5.44 0.76 -19.67
C ASP A 619 -5.71 0.86 -18.16
N THR A 620 -6.97 1.05 -17.77
CA THR A 620 -7.39 0.97 -16.37
C THR A 620 -7.15 -0.43 -15.80
N LEU A 621 -7.40 -1.49 -16.57
CA LEU A 621 -7.15 -2.88 -16.13
C LEU A 621 -5.67 -3.11 -15.81
N ILE A 622 -4.75 -2.60 -16.63
CA ILE A 622 -3.30 -2.67 -16.37
C ILE A 622 -2.98 -2.04 -15.01
N LYS A 623 -3.42 -0.80 -14.78
CA LYS A 623 -3.17 -0.07 -13.53
C LYS A 623 -3.72 -0.82 -12.32
N ARG A 624 -4.93 -1.37 -12.42
CA ARG A 624 -5.58 -2.11 -11.32
C ARG A 624 -4.98 -3.49 -11.07
N LEU A 625 -4.22 -4.06 -12.00
CA LEU A 625 -3.49 -5.34 -11.82
C LEU A 625 -2.07 -5.16 -11.24
N LEU A 626 -1.64 -3.92 -11.03
CA LEU A 626 -0.32 -3.56 -10.53
C LEU A 626 -0.43 -2.95 -9.12
N THR A 627 0.70 -2.91 -8.44
CA THR A 627 0.97 -2.19 -7.20
C THR A 627 2.14 -1.24 -7.40
N GLU A 628 2.14 -0.16 -6.64
CA GLU A 628 3.20 0.84 -6.71
C GLU A 628 4.28 0.53 -5.65
N LYS A 629 5.56 0.65 -6.02
CA LYS A 629 6.70 0.62 -5.10
C LYS A 629 7.55 1.86 -5.29
N THR A 630 7.79 2.59 -4.22
CA THR A 630 8.72 3.72 -4.22
C THR A 630 10.07 3.25 -3.69
N ILE A 631 11.16 3.59 -4.37
CA ILE A 631 12.53 3.38 -3.91
C ILE A 631 13.22 4.75 -3.84
N SER A 632 13.64 5.13 -2.64
CA SER A 632 14.41 6.34 -2.35
C SER A 632 15.82 5.94 -1.90
N ILE A 633 16.83 6.49 -2.56
CA ILE A 633 18.25 6.18 -2.30
C ILE A 633 18.97 7.47 -1.97
N ASP A 634 19.63 7.52 -0.81
CA ASP A 634 20.64 8.55 -0.55
C ASP A 634 21.88 8.27 -1.39
N THR A 635 22.11 9.12 -2.40
CA THR A 635 23.27 9.01 -3.28
C THR A 635 24.52 9.67 -2.68
N THR A 636 24.38 10.33 -1.53
CA THR A 636 25.46 11.01 -0.80
C THR A 636 26.02 10.21 0.37
N ALA A 637 25.46 9.03 0.67
CA ALA A 637 25.89 8.15 1.76
C ALA A 637 27.39 7.76 1.72
N SER A 638 28.06 7.94 0.60
CA SER A 638 29.51 7.75 0.46
C SER A 638 30.35 8.94 0.96
N GLY A 639 29.71 10.04 1.41
CA GLY A 639 30.36 11.25 1.93
C GLY A 639 30.46 12.40 0.93
N GLY A 640 29.75 12.36 -0.20
CA GLY A 640 29.76 13.42 -1.21
C GLY A 640 28.75 13.20 -2.32
N ASN A 641 28.47 14.24 -3.11
CA ASN A 641 27.52 14.19 -4.22
C ASN A 641 28.24 14.32 -5.57
N THR A 642 28.32 13.22 -6.31
CA THR A 642 29.03 13.18 -7.59
C THR A 642 28.39 14.08 -8.66
N SER A 643 27.06 14.27 -8.65
CA SER A 643 26.42 15.14 -9.65
C SER A 643 26.77 16.61 -9.43
N LEU A 644 26.87 17.05 -8.16
CA LEU A 644 27.31 18.39 -7.82
C LEU A 644 28.77 18.64 -8.19
N MET A 645 29.64 17.63 -8.12
CA MET A 645 31.06 17.77 -8.51
C MET A 645 31.25 18.01 -10.01
N THR A 646 30.24 17.71 -10.82
CA THR A 646 30.25 17.88 -12.28
C THR A 646 29.42 19.06 -12.77
N LEU A 647 28.76 19.80 -11.87
CA LEU A 647 28.10 21.06 -12.24
C LEU A 647 29.17 22.08 -12.58
N VAL A 648 29.22 22.46 -13.85
CA VAL A 648 29.98 23.62 -14.31
C VAL A 648 29.07 24.84 -14.12
N GLU A 649 29.61 25.95 -13.61
CA GLU A 649 28.87 27.22 -13.63
C GLU A 649 28.46 27.50 -15.08
N ASP A 650 27.16 27.66 -15.33
CA ASP A 650 26.71 28.19 -16.61
C ASP A 650 27.27 29.63 -16.71
N ASP A 651 28.18 29.85 -17.66
CA ASP A 651 28.77 31.18 -17.94
C ASP A 651 27.63 32.20 -18.15
N GLU A 652 27.58 33.23 -17.29
CA GLU A 652 26.60 34.34 -17.30
C GLU A 652 26.47 35.08 -18.64
#